data_AF-A0A3A6GGA0-F1
#
_entry.id   AF-A0A3A6GGA0-F1
#
_cell.length_a   1.000
_cell.length_b   1.000
_cell.length_c   1.000
_cell.angle_alpha   90.00
_cell.angle_beta   90.00
_cell.angle_gamma   90.00
#
_symmetry.space_group_name_H-M   'P 1'
#
loop_
_entity.id
_entity.type
_entity.pdbx_description
1 polymer ?
#
loop_
_entity_poly.entity_id
_entity_poly.type
_entity_poly.pdbx_seq_one_letter_code
_entity_poly.pdbx_strand_id
1 'polypeptide(L)'
;MKNKKLHIWIALAVIVFFVCIAVFGCGEDIKGIRDMRFGIDIRGGVEAVFEPSGLKKKPTAEQLEMVREVIETRLDSQNILDREVTVDEKAGDVIVRFPWKSDEKNFDPETAIQELGEMAELTFRGPDNTVYIKGSDVSRSQVAVDQQKNYVVELEFSSEGAKKFADATEKLVGQQMGIYMDDDLISNPTVNAKITGGKAEITGMSSKEEAQSLSDKINSGSLPFSMKTTNYSTISPTLGGKALNAMALAAEIAMALICLFMIIWYRLPGVISCLTLTFQIALQILVISVPQYTITLPGIAGLILSAGMAVDANIIISERISEELKKGNSVRNAVKNGYKRAFSSVLDGNVTTAAVAGILMIFGSGTMLSFGYTLLTGVIINLLAGVWMSRYMLNSVIRYKLFNQEKWFRKKKDKKILKFAEAKKYFFLTSVALLLTGTIWSCVNGMKLDTQFTGGVILRYTYTGKADTGQIQKEVEDIVDRSVSVQTSENSATGEKSLVITLSGKKGLTPEQQKEILNTINQGNKNQFETSETSAVEPYIGAKALKNSAIAIVLSFLFIVVYIRLRFSALGGLASGVTAVIALVHDILIVLFIFGIFRIPVNDAFVAVTLTIIGYSINDTIVLYDRIREHRSNMKKKSTLAELVDISTTETLQRSINTAFTVVLCAFIIFVVSVVYRMESITNFSLPLLAGLISGCYSSICIAGPLWVWWEEHREKIQKRKTGQKRK
;
A
#
# COMPACT_ATOMS: atom_id res chain seq x y z
N MET A 1 23.23 -39.75 11.22
CA MET A 1 22.17 -38.72 11.49
C MET A 1 21.94 -38.45 12.99
N LYS A 2 23.00 -38.29 13.82
CA LYS A 2 22.91 -38.31 15.29
C LYS A 2 22.70 -36.95 16.00
N ASN A 3 22.76 -35.80 15.32
CA ASN A 3 22.78 -34.49 16.02
C ASN A 3 21.65 -33.50 15.69
N LYS A 4 20.41 -33.99 15.46
CA LYS A 4 19.23 -33.12 15.24
C LYS A 4 18.84 -32.21 16.43
N LYS A 5 19.57 -32.27 17.56
CA LYS A 5 19.44 -31.35 18.70
C LYS A 5 20.13 -30.00 18.47
N LEU A 6 21.15 -29.98 17.59
CA LEU A 6 21.92 -28.77 17.27
C LEU A 6 21.14 -27.79 16.37
N HIS A 7 20.06 -28.27 15.75
CA HIS A 7 19.26 -27.53 14.78
C HIS A 7 18.68 -26.23 15.36
N ILE A 8 18.34 -26.19 16.65
CA ILE A 8 17.84 -24.97 17.29
C ILE A 8 18.92 -23.87 17.35
N TRP A 9 20.18 -24.23 17.60
CA TRP A 9 21.27 -23.27 17.65
C TRP A 9 21.60 -22.74 16.26
N ILE A 10 21.55 -23.62 15.24
CA ILE A 10 21.65 -23.21 13.85
C ILE A 10 20.52 -22.23 13.49
N ALA A 11 19.28 -22.54 13.88
CA ALA A 11 18.15 -21.65 13.64
C ALA A 11 18.36 -20.29 14.31
N LEU A 12 18.75 -20.25 15.59
CA LEU A 12 19.02 -19.01 16.31
C LEU A 12 20.15 -18.19 15.64
N ALA A 13 21.23 -18.85 15.20
CA ALA A 13 22.30 -18.18 14.48
C ALA A 13 21.82 -17.59 13.15
N VAL A 14 20.97 -18.32 12.41
CA VAL A 14 20.34 -17.82 11.18
C VAL A 14 19.44 -16.62 11.48
N ILE A 15 18.65 -16.65 12.54
CA ILE A 15 17.79 -15.52 12.93
C ILE A 15 18.65 -14.29 13.24
N VAL A 16 19.69 -14.44 14.07
CA VAL A 16 20.62 -13.34 14.39
C VAL A 16 21.28 -12.80 13.13
N PHE A 17 21.75 -13.68 12.24
CA PHE A 17 22.36 -13.29 10.97
C PHE A 17 21.41 -12.43 10.12
N PHE A 18 20.17 -12.88 9.89
CA PHE A 18 19.20 -12.11 9.11
C PHE A 18 18.76 -10.81 9.79
N VAL A 19 18.67 -10.79 11.13
CA VAL A 19 18.40 -9.56 11.88
C VAL A 19 19.56 -8.58 11.73
N CYS A 20 20.81 -9.03 11.82
CA CYS A 20 21.98 -8.17 11.62
C CYS A 20 21.98 -7.57 10.21
N ILE A 21 21.72 -8.37 9.17
CA ILE A 21 21.65 -7.85 7.79
C ILE A 21 20.47 -6.89 7.63
N ALA A 22 19.30 -7.20 8.18
CA ALA A 22 18.15 -6.31 8.11
C ALA A 22 18.40 -4.96 8.79
N VAL A 23 19.19 -4.92 9.86
CA VAL A 23 19.48 -3.68 10.61
C VAL A 23 20.64 -2.89 10.00
N PHE A 24 21.74 -3.56 9.65
CA PHE A 24 23.00 -2.91 9.27
C PHE A 24 23.29 -2.95 7.77
N GLY A 25 22.55 -3.73 6.99
CA GLY A 25 22.90 -4.03 5.60
C GLY A 25 24.12 -4.95 5.50
N CYS A 26 24.57 -5.19 4.27
CA CYS A 26 25.79 -5.94 3.97
C CYS A 26 26.36 -5.54 2.60
N GLY A 27 27.44 -4.75 2.60
CA GLY A 27 28.01 -4.19 1.37
C GLY A 27 27.16 -3.07 0.78
N GLU A 28 27.40 -2.71 -0.49
CA GLU A 28 26.63 -1.67 -1.20
C GLU A 28 25.29 -2.19 -1.74
N ASP A 29 25.20 -3.50 -2.01
CA ASP A 29 24.03 -4.12 -2.64
C ASP A 29 22.91 -4.48 -1.65
N ILE A 30 23.26 -4.90 -0.42
CA ILE A 30 22.26 -5.32 0.58
C ILE A 30 21.99 -4.16 1.54
N LYS A 31 20.95 -3.40 1.20
CA LYS A 31 20.49 -2.24 1.95
C LYS A 31 19.74 -2.65 3.22
N GLY A 32 20.10 -2.04 4.35
CA GLY A 32 19.47 -2.29 5.64
C GLY A 32 18.19 -1.46 5.85
N ILE A 33 17.64 -1.49 7.06
CA ILE A 33 16.47 -0.66 7.44
C ILE A 33 16.76 0.84 7.33
N ARG A 34 18.03 1.23 7.51
CA ARG A 34 18.51 2.62 7.46
C ARG A 34 18.52 3.19 6.04
N ASP A 35 18.69 2.30 5.06
CA ASP A 35 18.82 2.62 3.64
C ASP A 35 17.49 2.40 2.90
N MET A 36 16.39 2.20 3.64
CA MET A 36 15.07 2.02 3.05
C MET A 36 14.58 3.31 2.41
N ARG A 37 13.91 3.14 1.26
CA ARG A 37 13.24 4.22 0.55
C ARG A 37 11.89 4.48 1.19
N PHE A 38 11.68 5.71 1.66
CA PHE A 38 10.45 6.12 2.32
C PHE A 38 9.64 7.04 1.41
N GLY A 39 8.32 6.91 1.47
CA GLY A 39 7.39 7.75 0.72
C GLY A 39 7.37 9.19 1.23
N ILE A 40 6.74 10.07 0.44
CA ILE A 40 6.60 11.50 0.77
C ILE A 40 5.78 11.74 2.05
N ASP A 41 4.93 10.79 2.44
CA ASP A 41 4.17 10.82 3.69
C ASP A 41 5.04 10.57 4.93
N ILE A 42 6.28 10.11 4.74
CA ILE A 42 7.28 9.89 5.78
C ILE A 42 8.42 10.90 5.68
N ARG A 43 8.97 11.12 4.48
CA ARG A 43 10.11 12.05 4.30
C ARG A 43 9.69 13.51 4.17
N GLY A 44 8.40 13.77 3.92
CA GLY A 44 7.98 15.02 3.30
C GLY A 44 8.43 15.06 1.85
N GLY A 45 7.70 15.78 1.01
CA GLY A 45 7.98 15.82 -0.41
C GLY A 45 6.80 16.32 -1.23
N VAL A 46 6.90 16.05 -2.52
CA VAL A 46 5.97 16.47 -3.54
C VAL A 46 5.48 15.25 -4.29
N GLU A 47 4.18 15.18 -4.51
CA GLU A 47 3.53 14.34 -5.52
C GLU A 47 2.75 15.25 -6.45
N ALA A 48 3.09 15.30 -7.74
CA ALA A 48 2.40 16.13 -8.71
C ALA A 48 1.99 15.30 -9.93
N VAL A 49 0.76 15.51 -10.40
CA VAL A 49 0.27 14.95 -11.66
C VAL A 49 0.38 16.04 -12.72
N PHE A 50 1.25 15.81 -13.69
CA PHE A 50 1.49 16.70 -14.81
C PHE A 50 0.62 16.29 -15.99
N GLU A 51 -0.19 17.22 -16.47
CA GLU A 51 -1.11 17.04 -17.58
C GLU A 51 -0.67 17.83 -18.82
N PRO A 52 -0.84 17.28 -20.03
CA PRO A 52 -0.49 17.95 -21.27
C PRO A 52 -1.32 19.21 -21.50
N SER A 53 -0.66 20.34 -21.73
CA SER A 53 -1.31 21.61 -22.04
C SER A 53 -1.16 21.97 -23.51
N GLY A 54 -2.23 22.49 -24.13
CA GLY A 54 -2.21 22.97 -25.51
C GLY A 54 -2.41 21.92 -26.60
N LEU A 55 -2.63 20.64 -26.25
CA LEU A 55 -2.90 19.57 -27.21
C LEU A 55 -4.40 19.31 -27.44
N LYS A 56 -4.78 19.08 -28.70
CA LYS A 56 -6.14 18.63 -29.10
C LYS A 56 -6.34 17.11 -29.06
N LYS A 57 -5.24 16.33 -29.05
CA LYS A 57 -5.24 14.87 -28.99
C LYS A 57 -4.40 14.41 -27.82
N LYS A 58 -4.72 13.23 -27.27
CA LYS A 58 -3.90 12.62 -26.23
C LYS A 58 -2.47 12.37 -26.74
N PRO A 59 -1.44 12.60 -25.90
CA PRO A 59 -0.07 12.25 -26.23
C PRO A 59 0.10 10.77 -26.58
N THR A 60 1.07 10.44 -27.43
CA THR A 60 1.49 9.05 -27.66
C THR A 60 2.34 8.53 -26.48
N ALA A 61 2.47 7.21 -26.34
CA ALA A 61 3.32 6.61 -25.30
C ALA A 61 4.78 7.11 -25.41
N GLU A 62 5.32 7.20 -26.64
CA GLU A 62 6.64 7.77 -26.91
C GLU A 62 6.77 9.23 -26.45
N GLN A 63 5.74 10.05 -26.65
CA GLN A 63 5.74 11.44 -26.19
C GLN A 63 5.74 11.56 -24.67
N LEU A 64 5.03 10.68 -23.98
CA LEU A 64 5.00 10.66 -22.51
C LEU A 64 6.32 10.15 -21.92
N GLU A 65 6.97 9.19 -22.58
CA GLU A 65 8.32 8.74 -22.19
C GLU A 65 9.36 9.86 -22.35
N MET A 66 9.30 10.65 -23.44
CA MET A 66 10.15 11.84 -23.57
C MET A 66 9.90 12.86 -22.46
N VAL A 67 8.64 13.07 -22.06
CA VAL A 67 8.29 13.95 -20.93
C VAL A 67 8.90 13.40 -19.63
N ARG A 68 8.80 12.09 -19.39
CA ARG A 68 9.39 11.43 -18.22
C ARG A 68 10.90 11.69 -18.14
N GLU A 69 11.62 11.50 -19.25
CA GLU A 69 13.07 11.69 -19.30
C GLU A 69 13.50 13.14 -19.05
N VAL A 70 12.76 14.12 -19.58
CA VAL A 70 12.99 15.54 -19.32
C VAL A 70 12.81 15.86 -17.84
N ILE A 71 11.69 15.43 -17.25
CA ILE A 71 11.41 15.65 -15.83
C ILE A 71 12.48 15.00 -14.96
N GLU A 72 12.91 13.78 -15.29
CA GLU A 72 13.99 13.11 -14.59
C GLU A 72 15.31 13.90 -14.68
N THR A 73 15.65 14.40 -15.87
CA THR A 73 16.87 15.22 -16.07
C THR A 73 16.83 16.51 -15.25
N ARG A 74 15.67 17.18 -15.16
CA ARG A 74 15.50 18.37 -14.31
C ARG A 74 15.62 18.05 -12.82
N LEU A 75 15.08 16.91 -12.40
CA LEU A 75 15.24 16.45 -11.03
C LEU A 75 16.71 16.12 -10.74
N ASP A 76 17.46 15.57 -11.71
CA ASP A 76 18.92 15.37 -11.58
C ASP A 76 19.66 16.71 -11.42
N SER A 77 19.34 17.73 -12.23
CA SER A 77 19.98 19.04 -12.14
C SER A 77 19.70 19.74 -10.81
N GLN A 78 18.51 19.51 -10.24
CA GLN A 78 18.15 19.93 -8.89
C GLN A 78 18.75 19.03 -7.79
N ASN A 79 19.58 18.02 -8.11
CA ASN A 79 20.14 17.05 -7.16
C ASN A 79 19.06 16.30 -6.36
N ILE A 80 17.94 16.01 -7.00
CA ILE A 80 16.81 15.21 -6.49
C ILE A 80 16.87 13.84 -7.16
N LEU A 81 17.76 13.00 -6.63
CA LEU A 81 18.04 11.66 -7.18
C LEU A 81 17.04 10.59 -6.68
N ASP A 82 16.48 10.78 -5.48
CA ASP A 82 15.43 9.89 -4.96
C ASP A 82 14.09 10.32 -5.53
N ARG A 83 13.64 9.74 -6.65
CA ARG A 83 12.40 10.15 -7.32
C ARG A 83 11.69 8.99 -7.99
N GLU A 84 10.38 9.13 -8.18
CA GLU A 84 9.55 8.19 -8.91
C GLU A 84 8.77 9.00 -9.94
N VAL A 85 9.07 8.78 -11.23
CA VAL A 85 8.35 9.39 -12.34
C VAL A 85 7.64 8.27 -13.10
N THR A 86 6.31 8.28 -13.04
CA THR A 86 5.47 7.21 -13.60
C THR A 86 4.59 7.78 -14.70
N VAL A 87 4.66 7.17 -15.88
CA VAL A 87 3.80 7.50 -17.02
C VAL A 87 2.49 6.70 -16.93
N ASP A 88 1.34 7.37 -17.03
CA ASP A 88 0.07 6.69 -17.22
C ASP A 88 -0.41 6.86 -18.66
N GLU A 89 -0.04 5.89 -19.51
CA GLU A 89 -0.37 5.89 -20.94
C GLU A 89 -1.88 6.00 -21.21
N LYS A 90 -2.73 5.51 -20.29
CA LYS A 90 -4.20 5.53 -20.49
C LYS A 90 -4.77 6.91 -20.20
N ALA A 91 -4.26 7.57 -19.16
CA ALA A 91 -4.64 8.94 -18.83
C ALA A 91 -4.03 9.94 -19.81
N GLY A 92 -2.75 9.75 -20.15
CA GLY A 92 -1.94 10.72 -20.88
C GLY A 92 -1.26 11.74 -19.97
N ASP A 93 -1.05 11.41 -18.69
CA ASP A 93 -0.42 12.25 -17.67
C ASP A 93 0.87 11.59 -17.15
N VAL A 94 1.69 12.39 -16.47
CA VAL A 94 2.95 11.95 -15.83
C VAL A 94 2.88 12.28 -14.35
N ILE A 95 3.04 11.26 -13.51
CA ILE A 95 3.01 11.39 -12.05
C ILE A 95 4.44 11.47 -11.56
N VAL A 96 4.77 12.55 -10.87
CA VAL A 96 6.11 12.83 -10.35
C VAL A 96 6.05 12.82 -8.84
N ARG A 97 6.91 12.03 -8.20
CA ARG A 97 7.04 11.97 -6.75
C ARG A 97 8.49 12.09 -6.36
N PHE A 98 8.80 12.98 -5.44
CA PHE A 98 10.13 13.08 -4.85
C PHE A 98 10.05 13.56 -3.40
N PRO A 99 10.88 13.02 -2.50
CA PRO A 99 11.04 13.56 -1.18
C PRO A 99 11.72 14.93 -1.28
N TRP A 100 11.36 15.83 -0.37
CA TRP A 100 12.04 17.11 -0.29
C TRP A 100 13.43 16.93 0.33
N LYS A 101 14.40 17.74 -0.10
CA LYS A 101 15.74 17.73 0.48
C LYS A 101 15.68 18.05 1.97
N SER A 102 16.17 17.14 2.80
CA SER A 102 16.08 17.26 4.27
C SER A 102 16.95 18.39 4.85
N ASP A 103 17.94 18.86 4.09
CA ASP A 103 18.91 19.91 4.42
C ASP A 103 18.50 21.30 3.90
N GLU A 104 17.48 21.38 3.04
CA GLU A 104 17.01 22.62 2.44
C GLU A 104 15.97 23.30 3.35
N LYS A 105 16.35 24.45 3.91
CA LYS A 105 15.55 25.16 4.93
C LYS A 105 14.34 25.92 4.36
N ASN A 106 14.36 26.21 3.06
CA ASN A 106 13.29 26.94 2.38
C ASN A 106 12.47 25.95 1.55
N PHE A 107 11.39 25.45 2.14
CA PHE A 107 10.42 24.60 1.45
C PHE A 107 9.59 25.45 0.47
N ASP A 108 9.90 25.39 -0.82
CA ASP A 108 9.13 26.03 -1.92
C ASP A 108 8.81 24.98 -3.00
N PRO A 109 7.95 24.00 -2.68
CA PRO A 109 7.57 22.96 -3.64
C PRO A 109 6.78 23.54 -4.82
N GLU A 110 6.10 24.68 -4.65
CA GLU A 110 5.33 25.31 -5.71
C GLU A 110 6.21 25.73 -6.89
N THR A 111 7.35 26.37 -6.60
CA THR A 111 8.30 26.79 -7.64
C THR A 111 8.95 25.57 -8.31
N ALA A 112 9.33 24.56 -7.54
CA ALA A 112 9.91 23.32 -8.09
C ALA A 112 8.92 22.61 -9.03
N ILE A 113 7.65 22.49 -8.62
CA ILE A 113 6.60 21.89 -9.44
C ILE A 113 6.39 22.68 -10.74
N GLN A 114 6.40 24.01 -10.66
CA GLN A 114 6.24 24.87 -11.83
C GLN A 114 7.37 24.65 -12.82
N GLU A 115 8.63 24.71 -12.37
CA GLU A 115 9.83 24.49 -13.20
C GLU A 115 9.81 23.12 -13.89
N LEU A 116 9.35 22.07 -13.20
CA LEU A 116 9.26 20.73 -13.78
C LEU A 116 8.24 20.63 -14.92
N GLY A 117 7.17 21.43 -14.90
CA GLY A 117 6.11 21.40 -15.92
C GLY A 117 6.38 22.24 -17.18
N GLU A 118 7.32 23.19 -17.10
CA GLU A 118 7.61 24.10 -18.22
C GLU A 118 8.18 23.36 -19.45
N MET A 119 8.11 23.94 -20.64
CA MET A 119 8.73 23.33 -21.82
C MET A 119 10.25 23.26 -21.64
N ALA A 120 10.85 22.12 -21.93
CA ALA A 120 12.30 21.98 -22.00
C ALA A 120 12.79 22.78 -23.21
N GLU A 121 13.74 23.69 -23.00
CA GLU A 121 14.38 24.43 -24.07
C GLU A 121 15.76 23.83 -24.36
N LEU A 122 15.84 22.96 -25.38
CA LEU A 122 17.15 22.56 -25.90
C LEU A 122 17.78 23.74 -26.63
N THR A 123 19.01 24.08 -26.26
CA THR A 123 19.76 25.17 -26.87
C THR A 123 21.18 24.75 -27.20
N PHE A 124 21.67 25.14 -28.38
CA PHE A 124 23.07 25.02 -28.74
C PHE A 124 23.72 26.37 -28.51
N ARG A 125 24.65 26.41 -27.56
CA ARG A 125 25.30 27.63 -27.07
C ARG A 125 26.78 27.65 -27.47
N GLY A 126 27.30 28.83 -27.81
CA GLY A 126 28.74 29.04 -27.96
C GLY A 126 29.45 29.15 -26.60
N PRO A 127 30.78 29.29 -26.58
CA PRO A 127 31.56 29.43 -25.33
C PRO A 127 31.20 30.67 -24.50
N ASP A 128 30.54 31.65 -25.10
CA ASP A 128 30.04 32.89 -24.50
C ASP A 128 28.58 32.78 -24.00
N ASN A 129 27.99 31.58 -23.99
CA ASN A 129 26.58 31.29 -23.74
C ASN A 129 25.59 31.91 -24.75
N THR A 130 26.04 32.40 -25.90
CA THR A 130 25.14 32.87 -26.96
C THR A 130 24.38 31.69 -27.57
N VAL A 131 23.04 31.76 -27.58
CA VAL A 131 22.17 30.72 -28.17
C VAL A 131 22.13 30.87 -29.69
N TYR A 132 22.59 29.86 -30.42
CA TYR A 132 22.61 29.84 -31.88
C TYR A 132 21.46 29.02 -32.49
N ILE A 133 21.07 27.92 -31.83
CA ILE A 133 20.08 26.95 -32.32
C ILE A 133 19.20 26.53 -31.17
N LYS A 134 17.91 26.33 -31.44
CA LYS A 134 16.94 25.79 -30.48
C LYS A 134 16.53 24.37 -30.86
N GLY A 135 15.97 23.61 -29.91
CA GLY A 135 15.47 22.26 -30.15
C GLY A 135 14.45 22.17 -31.28
N SER A 136 13.62 23.20 -31.47
CA SER A 136 12.67 23.31 -32.58
C SER A 136 13.31 23.30 -33.97
N ASP A 137 14.61 23.61 -34.06
CA ASP A 137 15.38 23.59 -35.30
C ASP A 137 15.94 22.19 -35.63
N VAL A 138 15.92 21.25 -34.67
CA VAL A 138 16.32 19.84 -34.85
C VAL A 138 15.11 19.02 -35.29
N SER A 139 15.22 18.33 -36.43
CA SER A 139 14.16 17.48 -36.97
C SER A 139 14.23 16.05 -36.47
N ARG A 140 15.44 15.52 -36.24
CA ARG A 140 15.64 14.12 -35.82
C ARG A 140 17.03 13.93 -35.22
N SER A 141 17.12 13.15 -34.16
CA SER A 141 18.38 12.58 -33.64
C SER A 141 18.30 11.06 -33.67
N GLN A 142 19.36 10.38 -34.14
CA GLN A 142 19.43 8.92 -34.14
C GLN A 142 20.85 8.40 -33.93
N VAL A 143 20.97 7.20 -33.35
CA VAL A 143 22.25 6.50 -33.25
C VAL A 143 22.63 5.92 -34.61
N ALA A 144 23.83 6.21 -35.06
CA ALA A 144 24.43 5.63 -36.24
C ALA A 144 25.80 5.02 -35.92
N VAL A 145 26.33 4.26 -36.87
CA VAL A 145 27.68 3.71 -36.82
C VAL A 145 28.46 4.34 -37.94
N ASP A 146 29.57 5.00 -37.61
CA ASP A 146 30.42 5.67 -38.60
C ASP A 146 31.18 4.65 -39.48
N GLN A 147 31.93 5.15 -40.47
CA GLN A 147 32.73 4.30 -41.37
C GLN A 147 33.86 3.55 -40.65
N GLN A 148 34.24 3.97 -39.45
CA GLN A 148 35.28 3.38 -38.61
C GLN A 148 34.71 2.40 -37.56
N LYS A 149 33.40 2.13 -37.62
CA LYS A 149 32.63 1.29 -36.70
C LYS A 149 32.49 1.84 -35.28
N ASN A 150 32.63 3.15 -35.08
CA ASN A 150 32.31 3.80 -33.82
C ASN A 150 30.84 4.21 -33.78
N TYR A 151 30.28 4.26 -32.58
CA TYR A 151 28.92 4.78 -32.36
C TYR A 151 28.94 6.31 -32.38
N VAL A 152 28.00 6.90 -33.13
CA VAL A 152 27.85 8.35 -33.27
C VAL A 152 26.38 8.74 -33.18
N VAL A 153 26.10 10.00 -32.84
CA VAL A 153 24.74 10.55 -32.87
C VAL A 153 24.60 11.42 -34.11
N GLU A 154 23.75 10.99 -35.05
CA GLU A 154 23.40 11.75 -36.26
C GLU A 154 22.24 12.70 -35.93
N LEU A 155 22.44 13.98 -36.21
CA LEU A 155 21.45 15.05 -36.10
C LEU A 155 21.02 15.49 -37.49
N GLU A 156 19.71 15.57 -37.71
CA GLU A 156 19.10 16.13 -38.91
C GLU A 156 18.31 17.38 -38.52
N PHE A 157 18.58 18.50 -39.19
CA PHE A 157 17.95 19.79 -38.90
C PHE A 157 16.82 20.10 -39.89
N SER A 158 15.87 20.94 -39.46
CA SER A 158 14.86 21.49 -40.37
C SER A 158 15.52 22.41 -41.41
N SER A 159 14.83 22.72 -42.51
CA SER A 159 15.37 23.59 -43.56
C SER A 159 15.80 24.98 -43.06
N GLU A 160 15.12 25.50 -42.02
CA GLU A 160 15.47 26.77 -41.38
C GLU A 160 16.61 26.57 -40.37
N GLY A 161 16.56 25.49 -39.59
CA GLY A 161 17.60 25.08 -38.65
C GLY A 161 18.95 24.85 -39.32
N ALA A 162 18.97 24.22 -40.49
CA ALA A 162 20.17 23.95 -41.27
C ALA A 162 20.93 25.23 -41.67
N LYS A 163 20.20 26.32 -41.96
CA LYS A 163 20.81 27.63 -42.27
C LYS A 163 21.44 28.25 -41.03
N LYS A 164 20.68 28.31 -39.92
CA LYS A 164 21.18 28.81 -38.64
C LYS A 164 22.40 27.99 -38.17
N PHE A 165 22.37 26.67 -38.36
CA PHE A 165 23.44 25.76 -37.96
C PHE A 165 24.70 25.96 -38.82
N ALA A 166 24.54 26.21 -40.12
CA ALA A 166 25.66 26.55 -41.00
C ALA A 166 26.34 27.85 -40.60
N ASP A 167 25.56 28.88 -40.25
CA ASP A 167 26.09 30.18 -39.80
C ASP A 167 26.75 30.08 -38.41
N ALA A 168 26.19 29.27 -37.52
CA ALA A 168 26.75 29.02 -36.19
C ALA A 168 28.08 28.26 -36.29
N THR A 169 28.12 27.17 -37.07
CA THR A 169 29.33 26.36 -37.24
C THR A 169 30.44 27.11 -37.97
N GLU A 170 30.12 28.07 -38.85
CA GLU A 170 31.11 28.96 -39.47
C GLU A 170 31.82 29.85 -38.45
N LYS A 171 31.08 30.38 -37.46
CA LYS A 171 31.63 31.25 -36.42
C LYS A 171 32.40 30.49 -35.34
N LEU A 172 32.02 29.24 -35.10
CA LEU A 172 32.50 28.42 -33.99
C LEU A 172 33.53 27.36 -34.41
N VAL A 173 34.07 27.40 -35.63
CA VAL A 173 35.12 26.45 -36.06
C VAL A 173 36.30 26.47 -35.07
N GLY A 174 36.67 25.29 -34.57
CA GLY A 174 37.72 25.09 -33.57
C GLY A 174 37.29 25.41 -32.13
N GLN A 175 36.04 25.82 -31.91
CA GLN A 175 35.47 26.11 -30.59
C GLN A 175 34.44 25.06 -30.19
N GLN A 176 34.13 25.02 -28.90
CA GLN A 176 33.10 24.15 -28.35
C GLN A 176 31.71 24.74 -28.59
N MET A 177 30.76 23.88 -28.95
CA MET A 177 29.34 24.21 -29.05
C MET A 177 28.60 23.33 -28.05
N GLY A 178 28.30 23.89 -26.88
CA GLY A 178 27.60 23.17 -25.83
C GLY A 178 26.13 22.96 -26.19
N ILE A 179 25.66 21.73 -26.00
CA ILE A 179 24.26 21.35 -26.14
C ILE A 179 23.67 21.31 -24.73
N TYR A 180 22.75 22.23 -24.47
CA TYR A 180 22.12 22.40 -23.18
C TYR A 180 20.65 22.01 -23.24
N MET A 181 20.16 21.39 -22.18
CA MET A 181 18.73 21.28 -21.88
C MET A 181 18.42 22.22 -20.74
N ASP A 182 17.64 23.26 -21.00
CA ASP A 182 17.52 24.40 -20.09
C ASP A 182 18.94 24.91 -19.77
N ASP A 183 19.42 24.81 -18.53
CA ASP A 183 20.78 25.18 -18.13
C ASP A 183 21.74 24.00 -17.89
N ASP A 184 21.28 22.76 -18.06
CA ASP A 184 22.11 21.57 -17.88
C ASP A 184 22.88 21.22 -19.17
N LEU A 185 24.19 21.03 -19.06
CA LEU A 185 25.06 20.72 -20.20
C LEU A 185 25.00 19.23 -20.49
N ILE A 186 24.33 18.84 -21.58
CA ILE A 186 24.22 17.43 -21.98
C ILE A 186 25.49 16.97 -22.72
N SER A 187 26.01 17.79 -23.63
CA SER A 187 27.16 17.44 -24.45
C SER A 187 27.93 18.69 -24.86
N ASN A 188 29.26 18.59 -24.98
CA ASN A 188 30.10 19.74 -25.33
C ASN A 188 31.04 19.44 -26.51
N PRO A 189 30.50 19.15 -27.71
CA PRO A 189 31.29 18.82 -28.88
C PRO A 189 32.09 20.02 -29.41
N THR A 190 33.22 19.73 -30.05
CA THR A 190 34.02 20.74 -30.77
C THR A 190 33.58 20.80 -32.24
N VAL A 191 33.38 22.00 -32.76
CA VAL A 191 33.01 22.19 -34.17
C VAL A 191 34.27 22.11 -35.03
N ASN A 192 34.40 21.03 -35.81
CA ASN A 192 35.60 20.79 -36.63
C ASN A 192 35.59 21.56 -37.97
N ALA A 193 34.41 21.77 -38.55
CA ALA A 193 34.25 22.43 -39.85
C ALA A 193 32.85 23.05 -39.97
N LYS A 194 32.67 23.95 -40.94
CA LYS A 194 31.36 24.51 -41.30
C LYS A 194 30.48 23.41 -41.89
N ILE A 195 29.26 23.25 -41.36
CA ILE A 195 28.31 22.20 -41.76
C ILE A 195 27.14 22.84 -42.51
N THR A 196 27.09 22.67 -43.83
CA THR A 196 26.03 23.26 -44.69
C THR A 196 24.95 22.27 -45.11
N GLY A 197 25.17 20.97 -44.90
CA GLY A 197 24.29 19.90 -45.39
C GLY A 197 23.03 19.64 -44.55
N GLY A 198 22.81 20.39 -43.47
CA GLY A 198 21.68 20.17 -42.55
C GLY A 198 21.75 18.85 -41.76
N LYS A 199 22.90 18.16 -41.81
CA LYS A 199 23.19 16.93 -41.06
C LYS A 199 24.51 17.08 -40.32
N ALA A 200 24.54 16.67 -39.06
CA ALA A 200 25.73 16.69 -38.22
C ALA A 200 25.92 15.36 -37.49
N GLU A 201 27.15 15.02 -37.14
CA GLU A 201 27.48 13.83 -36.38
C GLU A 201 28.23 14.23 -35.10
N ILE A 202 27.74 13.81 -33.95
CA ILE A 202 28.45 13.92 -32.67
C ILE A 202 29.25 12.62 -32.47
N THR A 203 30.57 12.78 -32.43
CA THR A 203 31.54 11.68 -32.30
C THR A 203 32.04 11.52 -30.87
N GLY A 204 32.77 10.43 -30.58
CA GLY A 204 33.42 10.22 -29.28
C GLY A 204 32.60 9.44 -28.24
N MET A 205 31.58 8.70 -28.65
CA MET A 205 30.77 7.87 -27.75
C MET A 205 31.51 6.57 -27.40
N SER A 206 31.47 6.17 -26.13
CA SER A 206 32.12 4.96 -25.63
C SER A 206 31.31 3.69 -25.87
N SER A 207 29.98 3.80 -25.97
CA SER A 207 29.07 2.66 -26.23
C SER A 207 27.83 3.05 -27.03
N LYS A 208 27.09 2.04 -27.50
CA LYS A 208 25.79 2.22 -28.15
C LYS A 208 24.78 2.84 -27.18
N GLU A 209 24.82 2.42 -25.91
CA GLU A 209 23.92 2.90 -24.86
C GLU A 209 24.14 4.38 -24.56
N GLU A 210 25.39 4.85 -24.55
CA GLU A 210 25.71 6.28 -24.36
C GLU A 210 25.20 7.12 -25.54
N ALA A 211 25.45 6.66 -26.77
CA ALA A 211 24.94 7.34 -27.97
C ALA A 211 23.40 7.37 -27.99
N GLN A 212 22.75 6.28 -27.57
CA GLN A 212 21.29 6.21 -27.47
C GLN A 212 20.76 7.19 -26.44
N SER A 213 21.35 7.24 -25.24
CA SER A 213 20.96 8.18 -24.20
C SER A 213 21.10 9.64 -24.63
N LEU A 214 22.20 10.00 -25.31
CA LEU A 214 22.38 11.36 -25.84
C LEU A 214 21.34 11.68 -26.92
N SER A 215 21.08 10.74 -27.83
CA SER A 215 20.09 10.92 -28.89
C SER A 215 18.67 11.09 -28.33
N ASP A 216 18.30 10.31 -27.32
CA ASP A 216 17.00 10.38 -26.67
C ASP A 216 16.84 11.73 -25.95
N LYS A 217 17.88 12.21 -25.24
CA LYS A 217 17.91 13.56 -24.64
C LYS A 217 17.79 14.70 -25.67
N ILE A 218 18.42 14.57 -26.84
CA ILE A 218 18.29 15.60 -27.89
C ILE A 218 16.89 15.57 -28.51
N ASN A 219 16.33 14.38 -28.74
CA ASN A 219 14.95 14.22 -29.21
C ASN A 219 13.93 14.72 -28.17
N SER A 220 14.23 14.57 -26.87
CA SER A 220 13.41 15.08 -25.77
C SER A 220 13.51 16.60 -25.59
N GLY A 221 14.48 17.23 -26.25
CA GLY A 221 14.83 18.66 -26.20
C GLY A 221 13.81 19.64 -26.77
N SER A 222 12.73 19.13 -27.33
CA SER A 222 11.50 19.88 -27.43
C SER A 222 10.41 19.01 -26.82
N LEU A 223 10.01 19.30 -25.58
CA LEU A 223 8.70 18.88 -25.13
C LEU A 223 7.70 19.30 -26.22
N PRO A 224 6.97 18.37 -26.89
CA PRO A 224 6.07 18.75 -27.96
C PRO A 224 4.90 19.62 -27.45
N PHE A 225 4.76 19.73 -26.13
CA PHE A 225 3.76 20.48 -25.39
C PHE A 225 4.25 20.73 -23.95
N SER A 226 3.84 21.84 -23.33
CA SER A 226 4.09 22.12 -21.91
C SER A 226 3.21 21.22 -21.05
N MET A 227 3.69 20.87 -19.86
CA MET A 227 2.87 20.20 -18.86
C MET A 227 2.38 21.21 -17.82
N LYS A 228 1.15 21.07 -17.36
CA LYS A 228 0.63 21.86 -16.25
C LYS A 228 0.11 20.95 -15.17
N THR A 229 0.15 21.41 -13.93
CA THR A 229 -0.38 20.67 -12.81
C THR A 229 -1.30 21.53 -11.97
N THR A 230 -2.47 20.96 -11.72
CA THR A 230 -3.50 21.46 -10.81
C THR A 230 -3.83 20.40 -9.76
N ASN A 231 -3.20 19.23 -9.85
CA ASN A 231 -3.37 18.08 -9.01
C ASN A 231 -2.02 17.68 -8.41
N TYR A 232 -1.75 18.16 -7.21
CA TYR A 232 -0.52 17.86 -6.49
C TYR A 232 -0.79 17.82 -4.98
N SER A 233 0.05 17.06 -4.30
CA SER A 233 0.13 17.03 -2.86
C SER A 233 1.56 17.33 -2.41
N THR A 234 1.68 18.17 -1.40
CA THR A 234 2.96 18.46 -0.76
C THR A 234 2.85 18.14 0.73
N ILE A 235 3.90 17.59 1.32
CA ILE A 235 3.95 17.26 2.75
C ILE A 235 5.28 17.78 3.29
N SER A 236 5.27 18.49 4.42
CA SER A 236 6.50 18.97 5.03
C SER A 236 7.32 17.83 5.67
N PRO A 237 8.67 17.87 5.62
CA PRO A 237 9.52 16.84 6.22
C PRO A 237 9.32 16.65 7.72
N THR A 238 9.02 17.73 8.45
CA THR A 238 8.79 17.70 9.89
C THR A 238 7.53 16.92 10.27
N LEU A 239 6.47 17.02 9.46
CA LEU A 239 5.23 16.26 9.66
C LEU A 239 5.46 14.76 9.41
N GLY A 240 6.15 14.42 8.33
CA GLY A 240 6.46 13.02 7.98
C GLY A 240 7.39 12.33 8.98
N GLY A 241 8.46 13.01 9.43
CA GLY A 241 9.42 12.44 10.38
C GLY A 241 8.79 12.10 11.74
N LYS A 242 7.87 12.95 12.24
CA LYS A 242 7.09 12.68 13.46
C LYS A 242 6.22 11.42 13.28
N ALA A 243 5.58 11.27 12.11
CA ALA A 243 4.73 10.14 11.78
C ALA A 243 5.50 8.80 11.74
N LEU A 244 6.72 8.78 11.20
CA LEU A 244 7.57 7.60 11.18
C LEU A 244 7.90 7.10 12.60
N ASN A 245 8.33 8.00 13.48
CA ASN A 245 8.68 7.67 14.86
C ASN A 245 7.47 7.12 15.62
N ALA A 246 6.28 7.71 15.43
CA ALA A 246 5.05 7.23 16.01
C ALA A 246 4.72 5.80 15.54
N MET A 247 4.81 5.54 14.24
CA MET A 247 4.53 4.20 13.69
C MET A 247 5.57 3.16 14.10
N ALA A 248 6.85 3.55 14.24
CA ALA A 248 7.88 2.68 14.79
C ALA A 248 7.57 2.29 16.26
N LEU A 249 7.13 3.26 17.08
CA LEU A 249 6.67 3.00 18.44
C LEU A 249 5.44 2.07 18.47
N ALA A 250 4.48 2.28 17.56
CA ALA A 250 3.32 1.39 17.43
C ALA A 250 3.74 -0.05 17.10
N ALA A 251 4.71 -0.23 16.21
CA ALA A 251 5.26 -1.53 15.84
C ALA A 251 5.93 -2.23 17.04
N GLU A 252 6.74 -1.49 17.80
CA GLU A 252 7.43 -2.03 18.99
C GLU A 252 6.42 -2.48 20.07
N ILE A 253 5.43 -1.64 20.39
CA ILE A 253 4.39 -1.96 21.38
C ILE A 253 3.55 -3.15 20.93
N ALA A 254 3.10 -3.17 19.67
CA ALA A 254 2.33 -4.27 19.10
C ALA A 254 3.11 -5.59 19.16
N MET A 255 4.37 -5.55 18.78
CA MET A 255 5.24 -6.70 18.84
C MET A 255 5.41 -7.19 20.29
N ALA A 256 5.77 -6.33 21.23
CA ALA A 256 5.94 -6.71 22.63
C ALA A 256 4.68 -7.38 23.21
N LEU A 257 3.50 -6.82 22.95
CA LEU A 257 2.23 -7.35 23.46
C LEU A 257 1.80 -8.67 22.77
N ILE A 258 2.04 -8.82 21.46
CA ILE A 258 1.81 -10.10 20.77
C ILE A 258 2.75 -11.19 21.33
N CYS A 259 4.03 -10.87 21.49
CA CYS A 259 5.01 -11.77 22.09
C CYS A 259 4.55 -12.22 23.49
N LEU A 260 4.15 -11.26 24.32
CA LEU A 260 3.67 -11.52 25.67
C LEU A 260 2.44 -12.44 25.66
N PHE A 261 1.45 -12.14 24.82
CA PHE A 261 0.27 -12.99 24.64
C PHE A 261 0.65 -14.41 24.21
N MET A 262 1.50 -14.55 23.20
CA MET A 262 1.91 -15.86 22.67
C MET A 262 2.64 -16.68 23.72
N ILE A 263 3.57 -16.09 24.47
CA ILE A 263 4.34 -16.76 25.53
C ILE A 263 3.41 -17.19 26.67
N ILE A 264 2.55 -16.30 27.16
CA ILE A 264 1.65 -16.60 28.28
C ILE A 264 0.65 -17.69 27.89
N TRP A 265 0.03 -17.56 26.71
CA TRP A 265 -1.08 -18.41 26.31
C TRP A 265 -0.65 -19.75 25.73
N TYR A 266 0.38 -19.76 24.88
CA TYR A 266 0.85 -20.94 24.15
C TYR A 266 2.16 -21.52 24.66
N ARG A 267 2.79 -20.92 25.68
CA ARG A 267 4.00 -21.44 26.36
C ARG A 267 5.15 -21.69 25.39
N LEU A 268 5.70 -22.90 25.31
CA LEU A 268 6.86 -23.21 24.48
C LEU A 268 6.61 -22.97 22.99
N PRO A 269 5.51 -23.47 22.38
CA PRO A 269 5.11 -23.03 21.04
C PRO A 269 5.03 -21.51 20.88
N GLY A 270 4.56 -20.80 21.92
CA GLY A 270 4.54 -19.34 21.96
C GLY A 270 5.92 -18.70 21.82
N VAL A 271 6.89 -19.14 22.63
CA VAL A 271 8.29 -18.68 22.55
C VAL A 271 8.89 -18.94 21.16
N ILE A 272 8.66 -20.12 20.59
CA ILE A 272 9.15 -20.45 19.24
C ILE A 272 8.50 -19.56 18.18
N SER A 273 7.22 -19.21 18.36
CA SER A 273 6.50 -18.29 17.47
C SER A 273 7.08 -16.89 17.53
N CYS A 274 7.46 -16.41 18.71
CA CYS A 274 8.09 -15.10 18.88
C CYS A 274 9.44 -15.01 18.17
N LEU A 275 10.29 -16.03 18.32
CA LEU A 275 11.58 -16.11 17.61
C LEU A 275 11.39 -16.18 16.09
N THR A 276 10.38 -16.95 15.65
CA THR A 276 10.03 -17.05 14.23
C THR A 276 9.52 -15.72 13.70
N LEU A 277 8.75 -14.97 14.48
CA LEU A 277 8.23 -13.66 14.09
C LEU A 277 9.37 -12.64 13.90
N THR A 278 10.38 -12.63 14.79
CA THR A 278 11.58 -11.80 14.60
C THR A 278 12.27 -12.10 13.26
N PHE A 279 12.38 -13.38 12.91
CA PHE A 279 12.95 -13.80 11.62
C PHE A 279 12.11 -13.34 10.43
N GLN A 280 10.79 -13.45 10.52
CA GLN A 280 9.87 -13.01 9.47
C GLN A 280 9.95 -11.51 9.23
N ILE A 281 9.97 -10.71 10.30
CA ILE A 281 10.11 -9.25 10.21
C ILE A 281 11.45 -8.89 9.57
N ALA A 282 12.56 -9.54 9.96
CA ALA A 282 13.86 -9.31 9.34
C ALA A 282 13.85 -9.62 7.83
N LEU A 283 13.25 -10.75 7.42
CA LEU A 283 13.08 -11.08 6.01
C LEU A 283 12.20 -10.07 5.27
N GLN A 284 11.13 -9.60 5.90
CA GLN A 284 10.20 -8.65 5.29
C GLN A 284 10.88 -7.30 5.07
N ILE A 285 11.66 -6.81 6.03
CA ILE A 285 12.50 -5.62 5.88
C ILE A 285 13.45 -5.78 4.70
N LEU A 286 14.12 -6.93 4.56
CA LEU A 286 15.05 -7.17 3.45
C LEU A 286 14.37 -7.24 2.10
N VAL A 287 13.19 -7.88 2.01
CA VAL A 287 12.43 -7.96 0.76
C VAL A 287 11.95 -6.58 0.30
N ILE A 288 11.71 -5.64 1.22
CA ILE A 288 11.34 -4.27 0.89
C ILE A 288 12.59 -3.42 0.59
N SER A 289 13.63 -3.53 1.42
CA SER A 289 14.82 -2.68 1.36
C SER A 289 15.73 -3.01 0.17
N VAL A 290 15.98 -4.29 -0.13
CA VAL A 290 16.92 -4.67 -1.22
C VAL A 290 16.45 -4.17 -2.59
N PRO A 291 15.19 -4.35 -3.01
CA PRO A 291 14.70 -3.80 -4.27
C PRO A 291 14.39 -2.30 -4.20
N GLN A 292 14.56 -1.66 -3.04
CA GLN A 292 14.27 -0.24 -2.80
C GLN A 292 12.81 0.14 -3.10
N TYR A 293 11.87 -0.73 -2.72
CA TYR A 293 10.45 -0.39 -2.77
C TYR A 293 10.12 0.72 -1.75
N THR A 294 9.44 1.75 -2.22
CA THR A 294 9.02 2.89 -1.40
C THR A 294 8.00 2.46 -0.34
N ILE A 295 8.34 2.62 0.94
CA ILE A 295 7.44 2.33 2.05
C ILE A 295 6.70 3.61 2.49
N THR A 296 5.37 3.53 2.60
CA THR A 296 4.50 4.62 3.08
C THR A 296 4.02 4.33 4.50
N LEU A 297 3.36 5.28 5.18
CA LEU A 297 2.76 5.09 6.49
C LEU A 297 1.70 3.96 6.46
N PRO A 298 0.78 3.88 5.47
CA PRO A 298 -0.03 2.68 5.28
C PRO A 298 0.82 1.43 5.06
N GLY A 299 1.90 1.48 4.28
CA GLY A 299 2.85 0.37 4.13
C GLY A 299 3.40 -0.15 5.47
N ILE A 300 3.80 0.75 6.37
CA ILE A 300 4.24 0.39 7.74
C ILE A 300 3.08 -0.24 8.53
N ALA A 301 1.87 0.31 8.45
CA ALA A 301 0.69 -0.31 9.06
C ALA A 301 0.43 -1.72 8.52
N GLY A 302 0.66 -1.96 7.23
CA GLY A 302 0.64 -3.27 6.59
C GLY A 302 1.67 -4.24 7.16
N LEU A 303 2.90 -3.76 7.42
CA LEU A 303 3.94 -4.55 8.10
C LEU A 303 3.54 -4.93 9.53
N ILE A 304 3.04 -3.98 10.32
CA ILE A 304 2.57 -4.24 11.70
C ILE A 304 1.40 -5.22 11.71
N LEU A 305 0.45 -5.06 10.79
CA LEU A 305 -0.69 -5.96 10.65
C LEU A 305 -0.25 -7.36 10.22
N SER A 306 0.71 -7.43 9.29
CA SER A 306 1.29 -8.69 8.83
C SER A 306 1.98 -9.43 9.97
N ALA A 307 2.64 -8.74 10.91
CA ALA A 307 3.19 -9.36 12.12
C ALA A 307 2.10 -9.98 13.02
N GLY A 308 0.95 -9.32 13.15
CA GLY A 308 -0.22 -9.88 13.85
C GLY A 308 -0.81 -11.11 13.15
N MET A 309 -0.84 -11.11 11.81
CA MET A 309 -1.26 -12.26 11.01
C MET A 309 -0.20 -13.38 10.97
N ALA A 310 1.08 -13.06 11.11
CA ALA A 310 2.17 -14.01 11.04
C ALA A 310 2.08 -15.07 12.13
N VAL A 311 1.60 -14.71 13.33
CA VAL A 311 1.41 -15.66 14.42
C VAL A 311 0.17 -16.55 14.25
N ASP A 312 -0.74 -16.25 13.32
CA ASP A 312 -1.95 -17.05 13.08
C ASP A 312 -1.62 -18.50 12.73
N ALA A 313 -0.68 -18.70 11.81
CA ALA A 313 -0.24 -20.04 11.43
C ALA A 313 0.26 -20.82 12.65
N ASN A 314 1.04 -20.16 13.51
CA ASN A 314 1.54 -20.74 14.75
C ASN A 314 0.44 -21.01 15.78
N ILE A 315 -0.58 -20.16 15.86
CA ILE A 315 -1.78 -20.37 16.68
C ILE A 315 -2.53 -21.62 16.21
N ILE A 316 -2.81 -21.75 14.90
CA ILE A 316 -3.48 -22.92 14.31
C ILE A 316 -2.69 -24.20 14.62
N ILE A 317 -1.37 -24.16 14.42
CA ILE A 317 -0.49 -25.31 14.71
C ILE A 317 -0.51 -25.65 16.20
N SER A 318 -0.42 -24.66 17.09
CA SER A 318 -0.40 -24.87 18.54
C SER A 318 -1.70 -25.46 19.07
N GLU A 319 -2.84 -24.99 18.55
CA GLU A 319 -4.16 -25.56 18.85
C GLU A 319 -4.24 -27.02 18.37
N ARG A 320 -3.75 -27.33 17.17
CA ARG A 320 -3.75 -28.70 16.65
C ARG A 320 -2.84 -29.64 17.42
N ILE A 321 -1.68 -29.15 17.90
CA ILE A 321 -0.81 -29.91 18.80
C ILE A 321 -1.54 -30.20 20.12
N SER A 322 -2.22 -29.19 20.67
CA SER A 322 -2.99 -29.32 21.92
C SER A 322 -4.13 -30.36 21.79
N GLU A 323 -4.77 -30.45 20.62
CA GLU A 323 -5.75 -31.48 20.30
C GLU A 323 -5.14 -32.88 20.22
N GLU A 324 -3.98 -33.04 19.59
CA GLU A 324 -3.31 -34.34 19.48
C GLU A 324 -2.79 -34.82 20.85
N LEU A 325 -2.32 -33.92 21.71
CA LEU A 325 -1.97 -34.22 23.11
C LEU A 325 -3.19 -34.68 23.90
N LYS A 326 -4.35 -34.02 23.71
CA LYS A 326 -5.60 -34.41 24.37
C LYS A 326 -6.03 -35.85 23.99
N LYS A 327 -5.71 -36.31 22.78
CA LYS A 327 -5.94 -37.70 22.34
C LYS A 327 -4.99 -38.72 22.98
N GLY A 328 -4.06 -38.30 23.83
CA GLY A 328 -3.08 -39.17 24.49
C GLY A 328 -1.82 -39.44 23.68
N ASN A 329 -1.58 -38.71 22.57
CA ASN A 329 -0.34 -38.86 21.81
C ASN A 329 0.85 -38.29 22.58
N SER A 330 2.03 -38.92 22.43
CA SER A 330 3.28 -38.37 22.94
C SER A 330 3.58 -36.99 22.32
N VAL A 331 4.29 -36.12 23.04
CA VAL A 331 4.65 -34.75 22.59
C VAL A 331 5.25 -34.74 21.18
N ARG A 332 6.16 -35.66 20.88
CA ARG A 332 6.78 -35.75 19.54
C ARG A 332 5.78 -36.11 18.44
N ASN A 333 4.89 -37.05 18.70
CA ASN A 333 3.86 -37.43 17.74
C ASN A 333 2.81 -36.33 17.59
N ALA A 334 2.43 -35.68 18.69
CA ALA A 334 1.50 -34.56 18.68
C ALA A 334 2.05 -33.38 17.87
N VAL A 335 3.33 -33.02 18.03
CA VAL A 335 3.98 -31.98 17.22
C VAL A 335 3.99 -32.36 15.74
N LYS A 336 4.41 -33.58 15.40
CA LYS A 336 4.45 -34.07 14.00
C LYS A 336 3.07 -34.04 13.34
N ASN A 337 2.05 -34.55 14.04
CA ASN A 337 0.67 -34.60 13.55
C ASN A 337 0.04 -33.21 13.50
N GLY A 338 0.37 -32.34 14.47
CA GLY A 338 -0.06 -30.95 14.53
C GLY A 338 0.29 -30.19 13.27
N TYR A 339 1.58 -30.16 12.91
CA TYR A 339 2.05 -29.53 11.66
C TYR A 339 1.40 -30.16 10.42
N LYS A 340 1.32 -31.49 10.34
CA LYS A 340 0.74 -32.17 9.16
C LYS A 340 -0.72 -31.80 8.94
N ARG A 341 -1.52 -31.77 10.01
CA ARG A 341 -2.96 -31.49 9.92
C ARG A 341 -3.26 -29.99 9.78
N ALA A 342 -2.44 -29.12 10.38
CA ALA A 342 -2.63 -27.67 10.31
C ALA A 342 -2.21 -27.08 8.96
N PHE A 343 -1.25 -27.68 8.25
CA PHE A 343 -0.69 -27.12 7.02
C PHE A 343 -1.74 -26.78 5.96
N SER A 344 -2.75 -27.64 5.80
CA SER A 344 -3.81 -27.42 4.81
C SER A 344 -4.60 -26.14 5.10
N SER A 345 -5.01 -25.92 6.34
CA SER A 345 -5.77 -24.72 6.74
C SER A 345 -4.90 -23.46 6.67
N VAL A 346 -3.61 -23.56 7.04
CA VAL A 346 -2.65 -22.45 6.95
C VAL A 346 -2.39 -22.05 5.48
N LEU A 347 -2.22 -23.03 4.60
CA LEU A 347 -2.05 -22.79 3.17
C LEU A 347 -3.29 -22.10 2.59
N ASP A 348 -4.48 -22.59 2.90
CA ASP A 348 -5.72 -22.04 2.36
C ASP A 348 -5.92 -20.57 2.77
N GLY A 349 -5.68 -20.23 4.03
CA GLY A 349 -5.78 -18.85 4.52
C GLY A 349 -4.80 -17.92 3.81
N ASN A 350 -3.51 -18.26 3.79
CA ASN A 350 -2.47 -17.44 3.17
C ASN A 350 -2.65 -17.29 1.65
N VAL A 351 -3.13 -18.31 0.93
CA VAL A 351 -3.40 -18.21 -0.52
C VAL A 351 -4.47 -17.17 -0.81
N THR A 352 -5.55 -17.13 -0.02
CA THR A 352 -6.61 -16.14 -0.22
C THR A 352 -6.15 -14.72 0.10
N THR A 353 -5.44 -14.52 1.20
CA THR A 353 -4.90 -13.19 1.55
C THR A 353 -3.87 -12.71 0.52
N ALA A 354 -3.00 -13.59 0.02
CA ALA A 354 -2.04 -13.26 -1.04
C ALA A 354 -2.75 -12.88 -2.36
N ALA A 355 -3.80 -13.59 -2.74
CA ALA A 355 -4.57 -13.26 -3.95
C ALA A 355 -5.23 -11.87 -3.83
N VAL A 356 -5.83 -11.56 -2.68
CA VAL A 356 -6.46 -10.25 -2.44
C VAL A 356 -5.41 -9.14 -2.39
N ALA A 357 -4.26 -9.37 -1.78
CA ALA A 357 -3.15 -8.42 -1.79
C ALA A 357 -2.60 -8.19 -3.21
N GLY A 358 -2.52 -9.23 -4.04
CA GLY A 358 -2.17 -9.10 -5.46
C GLY A 358 -3.19 -8.29 -6.26
N ILE A 359 -4.49 -8.51 -6.03
CA ILE A 359 -5.56 -7.69 -6.66
C ILE A 359 -5.43 -6.22 -6.22
N LEU A 360 -5.17 -5.97 -4.92
CA LEU A 360 -4.93 -4.63 -4.42
C LEU A 360 -3.72 -3.97 -5.10
N MET A 361 -2.64 -4.70 -5.36
CA MET A 361 -1.47 -4.14 -6.06
C MET A 361 -1.75 -3.83 -7.53
N ILE A 362 -2.60 -4.60 -8.21
CA ILE A 362 -2.92 -4.39 -9.63
C ILE A 362 -3.83 -3.17 -9.83
N PHE A 363 -4.76 -2.92 -8.90
CA PHE A 363 -5.79 -1.89 -9.04
C PHE A 363 -5.62 -0.70 -8.08
N GLY A 364 -4.77 -0.83 -7.07
CA GLY A 364 -4.45 0.22 -6.11
C GLY A 364 -3.45 1.23 -6.67
N SER A 365 -3.48 2.44 -6.13
CA SER A 365 -2.59 3.55 -6.49
C SER A 365 -1.82 4.03 -5.28
N GLY A 366 -0.63 4.62 -5.51
CA GLY A 366 0.17 5.29 -4.49
C GLY A 366 0.37 4.48 -3.21
N THR A 367 -0.17 4.99 -2.11
CA THR A 367 -0.05 4.42 -0.76
C THR A 367 -0.64 3.01 -0.64
N MET A 368 -1.68 2.68 -1.42
CA MET A 368 -2.32 1.35 -1.42
C MET A 368 -1.42 0.27 -1.99
N LEU A 369 -0.58 0.61 -2.97
CA LEU A 369 0.36 -0.34 -3.57
C LEU A 369 1.44 -0.75 -2.56
N SER A 370 1.96 0.21 -1.79
CA SER A 370 2.89 -0.06 -0.69
C SER A 370 2.27 -0.93 0.40
N PHE A 371 1.02 -0.63 0.82
CA PHE A 371 0.28 -1.49 1.75
C PHE A 371 0.04 -2.91 1.19
N GLY A 372 -0.37 -3.03 -0.07
CA GLY A 372 -0.59 -4.32 -0.72
C GLY A 372 0.69 -5.14 -0.84
N TYR A 373 1.81 -4.50 -1.18
CA TYR A 373 3.12 -5.15 -1.29
C TYR A 373 3.61 -5.66 0.06
N THR A 374 3.53 -4.85 1.11
CA THR A 374 3.91 -5.26 2.48
C THR A 374 3.04 -6.40 3.00
N LEU A 375 1.73 -6.38 2.74
CA LEU A 375 0.82 -7.47 3.09
C LEU A 375 1.14 -8.75 2.32
N LEU A 376 1.31 -8.68 1.00
CA LEU A 376 1.60 -9.82 0.13
C LEU A 376 2.91 -10.52 0.53
N THR A 377 3.98 -9.74 0.64
CA THR A 377 5.31 -10.25 1.00
C THR A 377 5.29 -10.90 2.38
N GLY A 378 4.64 -10.26 3.35
CA GLY A 378 4.50 -10.81 4.70
C GLY A 378 3.73 -12.14 4.74
N VAL A 379 2.63 -12.27 3.99
CA VAL A 379 1.87 -13.53 3.88
C VAL A 379 2.71 -14.65 3.22
N ILE A 380 3.46 -14.32 2.17
CA ILE A 380 4.35 -15.28 1.49
C ILE A 380 5.47 -15.74 2.44
N ILE A 381 6.13 -14.81 3.11
CA ILE A 381 7.19 -15.09 4.10
C ILE A 381 6.63 -15.94 5.24
N ASN A 382 5.40 -15.65 5.70
CA ASN A 382 4.75 -16.45 6.72
C ASN A 382 4.56 -17.90 6.31
N LEU A 383 4.02 -18.13 5.12
CA LEU A 383 3.78 -19.47 4.61
C LEU A 383 5.07 -20.27 4.38
N LEU A 384 6.06 -19.66 3.71
CA LEU A 384 7.26 -20.36 3.26
C LEU A 384 8.35 -20.43 4.33
N ALA A 385 8.63 -19.32 5.00
CA ALA A 385 9.72 -19.20 5.96
C ALA A 385 9.24 -19.38 7.40
N GLY A 386 8.13 -18.74 7.79
CA GLY A 386 7.61 -18.78 9.16
C GLY A 386 7.19 -20.18 9.61
N VAL A 387 6.28 -20.82 8.87
CA VAL A 387 5.81 -22.19 9.18
C VAL A 387 6.97 -23.19 9.18
N TRP A 388 7.91 -23.05 8.24
CA TRP A 388 9.07 -23.93 8.16
C TRP A 388 10.03 -23.73 9.34
N MET A 389 10.38 -22.49 9.67
CA MET A 389 11.31 -22.16 10.75
C MET A 389 10.75 -22.59 12.11
N SER A 390 9.47 -22.28 12.39
CA SER A 390 8.83 -22.74 13.63
C SER A 390 8.84 -24.27 13.75
N ARG A 391 8.55 -24.98 12.64
CA ARG A 391 8.61 -26.45 12.59
C ARG A 391 10.00 -26.97 12.86
N TYR A 392 11.01 -26.36 12.26
CA TYR A 392 12.40 -26.75 12.40
C TYR A 392 12.87 -26.58 13.85
N MET A 393 12.59 -25.42 14.44
CA MET A 393 12.94 -25.09 15.83
C MET A 393 12.20 -25.98 16.83
N LEU A 394 10.87 -26.09 16.75
CA LEU A 394 10.08 -26.85 17.73
C LEU A 394 10.44 -28.34 17.70
N ASN A 395 10.63 -28.93 16.51
CA ASN A 395 11.07 -30.34 16.38
C ASN A 395 12.48 -30.61 16.92
N SER A 396 13.33 -29.58 17.00
CA SER A 396 14.64 -29.67 17.64
C SER A 396 14.50 -29.57 19.17
N VAL A 397 13.76 -28.58 19.66
CA VAL A 397 13.66 -28.28 21.11
C VAL A 397 13.02 -29.43 21.89
N ILE A 398 11.96 -30.06 21.36
CA ILE A 398 11.31 -31.22 22.01
C ILE A 398 12.18 -32.48 22.05
N ARG A 399 13.40 -32.47 21.50
CA ARG A 399 14.35 -33.58 21.64
C ARG A 399 15.12 -33.52 22.96
N TYR A 400 15.18 -32.36 23.60
CA TYR A 400 15.72 -32.22 24.95
C TYR A 400 14.70 -32.75 25.96
N LYS A 401 15.16 -33.55 26.93
CA LYS A 401 14.28 -34.19 27.93
C LYS A 401 13.47 -33.16 28.72
N LEU A 402 14.05 -31.99 28.99
CA LEU A 402 13.41 -30.88 29.70
C LEU A 402 12.14 -30.38 29.00
N PHE A 403 12.19 -30.22 27.68
CA PHE A 403 11.10 -29.64 26.87
C PHE A 403 10.13 -30.68 26.29
N ASN A 404 10.44 -31.97 26.43
CA ASN A 404 9.58 -33.08 26.00
C ASN A 404 8.55 -33.46 27.07
N GLN A 405 7.87 -32.47 27.67
CA GLN A 405 6.88 -32.67 28.73
C GLN A 405 5.59 -31.91 28.39
N GLU A 406 4.43 -32.48 28.70
CA GLU A 406 3.12 -31.86 28.42
C GLU A 406 2.96 -30.47 29.05
N LYS A 407 3.61 -30.20 30.18
CA LYS A 407 3.53 -28.91 30.87
C LYS A 407 3.96 -27.71 30.02
N TRP A 408 4.85 -27.93 29.05
CA TRP A 408 5.34 -26.88 28.14
C TRP A 408 4.36 -26.56 27.02
N PHE A 409 3.30 -27.36 26.89
CA PHE A 409 2.24 -27.20 25.91
C PHE A 409 0.94 -26.84 26.61
N ARG A 410 0.04 -26.24 25.85
CA ARG A 410 -1.31 -26.00 26.34
C ARG A 410 -2.11 -27.32 26.27
N LYS A 411 -2.84 -27.64 27.34
CA LYS A 411 -3.77 -28.77 27.37
C LYS A 411 -5.19 -28.25 27.13
N LYS A 412 -5.84 -28.70 26.05
CA LYS A 412 -7.21 -28.31 25.72
C LYS A 412 -8.16 -28.95 26.75
N LYS A 413 -8.98 -28.14 27.43
CA LYS A 413 -10.04 -28.62 28.34
C LYS A 413 -11.25 -29.11 27.53
N ASP A 414 -12.08 -29.97 28.12
CA ASP A 414 -13.38 -30.29 27.56
C ASP A 414 -14.29 -29.06 27.59
N LYS A 415 -14.91 -28.77 26.44
CA LYS A 415 -15.86 -27.66 26.30
C LYS A 415 -17.25 -28.25 26.08
N LYS A 416 -18.24 -27.65 26.73
CA LYS A 416 -19.65 -27.90 26.38
C LYS A 416 -19.89 -27.37 24.96
N ILE A 417 -20.60 -28.15 24.15
CA ILE A 417 -20.97 -27.75 22.79
C ILE A 417 -21.90 -26.54 22.89
N LEU A 418 -21.51 -25.46 22.21
CA LEU A 418 -22.31 -24.25 22.10
C LEU A 418 -23.21 -24.36 20.87
N LYS A 419 -24.48 -24.04 21.05
CA LYS A 419 -25.55 -24.23 20.05
C LYS A 419 -25.72 -23.00 19.15
N PHE A 420 -24.69 -22.68 18.35
CA PHE A 420 -24.68 -21.52 17.45
C PHE A 420 -25.72 -21.63 16.32
N ALA A 421 -25.88 -22.80 15.72
CA ALA A 421 -26.81 -23.08 14.64
C ALA A 421 -28.27 -23.06 15.11
N GLU A 422 -28.55 -23.44 16.36
CA GLU A 422 -29.88 -23.28 16.95
C GLU A 422 -30.17 -21.80 17.29
N ALA A 423 -29.17 -21.07 17.77
CA ALA A 423 -29.27 -19.64 18.08
C ALA A 423 -29.27 -18.71 16.86
N LYS A 424 -29.23 -19.26 15.63
CA LYS A 424 -29.12 -18.50 14.36
C LYS A 424 -30.12 -17.35 14.22
N LYS A 425 -31.32 -17.49 14.77
CA LYS A 425 -32.35 -16.42 14.74
C LYS A 425 -31.89 -15.16 15.46
N TYR A 426 -31.20 -15.31 16.60
CA TYR A 426 -30.69 -14.17 17.36
C TYR A 426 -29.56 -13.47 16.61
N PHE A 427 -28.58 -14.24 16.10
CA PHE A 427 -27.47 -13.67 15.33
C PHE A 427 -27.93 -12.99 14.04
N PHE A 428 -28.91 -13.56 13.34
CA PHE A 428 -29.46 -12.92 12.14
C PHE A 428 -30.26 -11.67 12.49
N LEU A 429 -31.06 -11.70 13.57
CA LEU A 429 -31.80 -10.53 14.01
C LEU A 429 -30.88 -9.39 14.44
N THR A 430 -29.83 -9.67 15.22
CA THR A 430 -28.85 -8.66 15.65
C THR A 430 -28.11 -8.08 14.45
N SER A 431 -27.67 -8.93 13.53
CA SER A 431 -26.95 -8.47 12.33
C SER A 431 -27.85 -7.63 11.43
N VAL A 432 -29.09 -8.06 11.18
CA VAL A 432 -30.07 -7.29 10.39
C VAL A 432 -30.41 -5.97 11.07
N ALA A 433 -30.63 -5.96 12.39
CA ALA A 433 -30.88 -4.73 13.14
C ALA A 433 -29.70 -3.75 13.05
N LEU A 434 -28.47 -4.26 13.15
CA LEU A 434 -27.26 -3.46 13.05
C LEU A 434 -27.07 -2.91 11.63
N LEU A 435 -27.35 -3.72 10.59
CA LEU A 435 -27.33 -3.26 9.21
C LEU A 435 -28.41 -2.20 8.92
N LEU A 436 -29.63 -2.40 9.43
CA LEU A 436 -30.73 -1.44 9.26
C LEU A 436 -30.43 -0.11 9.97
N THR A 437 -29.99 -0.16 11.23
CA THR A 437 -29.65 1.04 11.99
C THR A 437 -28.47 1.79 11.36
N GLY A 438 -27.41 1.10 10.95
CA GLY A 438 -26.28 1.68 10.24
C GLY A 438 -26.69 2.31 8.90
N THR A 439 -27.57 1.65 8.15
CA THR A 439 -28.10 2.18 6.87
C THR A 439 -28.95 3.42 7.11
N ILE A 440 -29.88 3.41 8.06
CA ILE A 440 -30.72 4.56 8.40
C ILE A 440 -29.83 5.74 8.84
N TRP A 441 -28.87 5.51 9.73
CA TRP A 441 -27.95 6.55 10.19
C TRP A 441 -27.15 7.16 9.03
N SER A 442 -26.63 6.31 8.13
CA SER A 442 -25.84 6.75 6.97
C SER A 442 -26.70 7.51 5.94
N CYS A 443 -27.96 7.10 5.74
CA CYS A 443 -28.90 7.80 4.85
C CYS A 443 -29.33 9.16 5.41
N VAL A 444 -29.57 9.26 6.73
CA VAL A 444 -30.01 10.50 7.38
C VAL A 444 -28.87 11.52 7.45
N ASN A 445 -27.66 11.08 7.80
CA ASN A 445 -26.52 11.97 7.98
C ASN A 445 -25.72 12.24 6.70
N GLY A 446 -25.93 11.43 5.66
CA GLY A 446 -25.10 11.41 4.46
C GLY A 446 -23.71 10.81 4.72
N MET A 447 -23.05 10.35 3.65
CA MET A 447 -21.64 9.96 3.70
C MET A 447 -20.76 11.11 3.19
N LYS A 448 -19.67 11.40 3.90
CA LYS A 448 -18.67 12.35 3.44
C LYS A 448 -17.79 11.65 2.41
N LEU A 449 -17.86 12.06 1.16
CA LEU A 449 -16.89 11.69 0.15
C LEU A 449 -15.65 12.57 0.32
N ASP A 450 -14.48 11.98 0.15
CA ASP A 450 -13.22 12.72 0.19
C ASP A 450 -13.11 13.71 -0.97
N THR A 451 -12.33 14.78 -0.76
CA THR A 451 -12.05 15.82 -1.75
C THR A 451 -11.47 15.24 -3.04
N GLN A 452 -10.76 14.11 -2.97
CA GLN A 452 -10.32 13.42 -4.18
C GLN A 452 -11.49 13.00 -5.08
N PHE A 453 -12.66 12.64 -4.52
CA PHE A 453 -13.84 12.20 -5.26
C PHE A 453 -14.80 13.32 -5.61
N THR A 454 -14.92 14.33 -4.75
CA THR A 454 -15.80 15.49 -4.99
C THR A 454 -15.10 16.57 -5.84
N GLY A 455 -13.78 16.51 -5.93
CA GLY A 455 -12.93 17.64 -6.28
C GLY A 455 -12.77 18.60 -5.09
N GLY A 456 -11.63 19.29 -5.06
CA GLY A 456 -11.37 20.35 -4.10
C GLY A 456 -9.88 20.48 -3.80
N VAL A 457 -9.56 21.47 -2.99
CA VAL A 457 -8.18 21.69 -2.55
C VAL A 457 -8.16 21.91 -1.04
N ILE A 458 -7.29 21.19 -0.36
CA ILE A 458 -7.02 21.34 1.07
C ILE A 458 -5.63 21.93 1.21
N LEU A 459 -5.55 23.08 1.87
CA LEU A 459 -4.28 23.73 2.25
C LEU A 459 -4.18 23.71 3.77
N ARG A 460 -3.08 23.18 4.29
CA ARG A 460 -2.79 23.13 5.72
C ARG A 460 -1.55 23.96 6.01
N TYR A 461 -1.70 24.93 6.89
CA TYR A 461 -0.62 25.80 7.35
C TYR A 461 -0.39 25.62 8.86
N THR A 462 0.85 25.64 9.28
CA THR A 462 1.23 25.71 10.71
C THR A 462 1.52 27.17 11.06
N TYR A 463 1.11 27.60 12.25
CA TYR A 463 1.32 28.99 12.68
C TYR A 463 1.44 29.10 14.21
N THR A 464 1.97 30.24 14.66
CA THR A 464 2.03 30.62 16.09
C THR A 464 1.03 31.73 16.39
N GLY A 465 0.42 31.77 17.59
CA GLY A 465 -0.50 32.84 17.99
C GLY A 465 -1.99 32.54 17.79
N LYS A 466 -2.77 33.51 17.30
CA LYS A 466 -4.23 33.39 17.03
C LYS A 466 -4.51 33.80 15.59
N ALA A 467 -5.16 32.93 14.81
CA ALA A 467 -5.59 33.23 13.45
C ALA A 467 -7.03 33.78 13.45
N ASP A 468 -7.27 34.85 12.68
CA ASP A 468 -8.63 35.31 12.38
C ASP A 468 -9.17 34.51 11.19
N THR A 469 -9.94 33.47 11.48
CA THR A 469 -10.49 32.60 10.44
C THR A 469 -11.47 33.32 9.52
N GLY A 470 -12.16 34.35 10.00
CA GLY A 470 -13.15 35.08 9.21
C GLY A 470 -12.50 36.02 8.20
N GLN A 471 -11.41 36.69 8.59
CA GLN A 471 -10.62 37.51 7.68
C GLN A 471 -9.94 36.63 6.61
N ILE A 472 -9.25 35.57 7.04
CA ILE A 472 -8.56 34.65 6.11
C ILE A 472 -9.53 34.02 5.12
N GLN A 473 -10.74 33.65 5.56
CA GLN A 473 -11.74 33.10 4.66
C GLN A 473 -12.09 34.08 3.54
N LYS A 474 -12.33 35.37 3.84
CA LYS A 474 -12.65 36.38 2.84
C LYS A 474 -11.51 36.64 1.87
N GLU A 475 -10.30 36.83 2.40
CA GLU A 475 -9.10 37.09 1.59
C GLU A 475 -8.85 35.95 0.59
N VAL A 476 -9.05 34.70 1.01
CA VAL A 476 -8.88 33.55 0.12
C VAL A 476 -10.06 33.41 -0.86
N GLU A 477 -11.30 33.68 -0.43
CA GLU A 477 -12.48 33.71 -1.32
C GLU A 477 -12.28 34.71 -2.48
N ASP A 478 -11.70 35.87 -2.21
CA ASP A 478 -11.41 36.90 -3.22
C ASP A 478 -10.36 36.46 -4.25
N ILE A 479 -9.36 35.65 -3.86
CA ILE A 479 -8.31 35.13 -4.77
C ILE A 479 -8.85 34.00 -5.66
N VAL A 480 -9.59 33.05 -5.08
CA VAL A 480 -9.97 31.80 -5.76
C VAL A 480 -11.36 31.80 -6.39
N ASP A 481 -12.15 32.84 -6.14
CA ASP A 481 -13.53 33.06 -6.64
C ASP A 481 -14.42 31.82 -6.43
N ARG A 482 -14.38 31.24 -5.22
CA ARG A 482 -15.19 30.08 -4.83
C ARG A 482 -15.29 29.96 -3.32
N SER A 483 -16.27 29.19 -2.84
CA SER A 483 -16.49 28.99 -1.40
C SER A 483 -15.28 28.36 -0.70
N VAL A 484 -14.85 29.02 0.37
CA VAL A 484 -13.74 28.58 1.22
C VAL A 484 -14.26 28.29 2.62
N SER A 485 -13.75 27.22 3.22
CA SER A 485 -13.96 26.93 4.64
C SER A 485 -12.62 26.96 5.36
N VAL A 486 -12.52 27.76 6.42
CA VAL A 486 -11.32 27.90 7.21
C VAL A 486 -11.57 27.34 8.61
N GLN A 487 -10.75 26.39 9.02
CA GLN A 487 -10.82 25.77 10.34
C GLN A 487 -9.46 25.87 11.02
N THR A 488 -9.47 26.01 12.35
CA THR A 488 -8.24 25.91 13.15
C THR A 488 -8.29 24.66 14.00
N SER A 489 -7.12 24.06 14.19
CA SER A 489 -6.91 22.93 15.07
C SER A 489 -5.70 23.22 15.95
N GLU A 490 -5.77 22.81 17.21
CA GLU A 490 -4.66 22.96 18.16
C GLU A 490 -4.30 21.57 18.71
N ASN A 491 -3.02 21.22 18.60
CA ASN A 491 -2.53 19.99 19.16
C ASN A 491 -2.33 20.13 20.68
N SER A 492 -3.20 19.49 21.46
CA SER A 492 -3.12 19.49 22.93
C SER A 492 -1.81 18.88 23.49
N ALA A 493 -1.07 18.09 22.71
CA ALA A 493 0.18 17.47 23.13
C ALA A 493 1.44 18.28 22.76
N THR A 494 1.41 19.04 21.65
CA THR A 494 2.59 19.79 21.16
C THR A 494 2.41 21.32 21.23
N GLY A 495 1.20 21.82 21.48
CA GLY A 495 0.88 23.25 21.42
C GLY A 495 0.89 23.84 20.00
N GLU A 496 1.11 23.00 18.98
CA GLU A 496 1.22 23.39 17.57
C GLU A 496 -0.20 23.67 17.01
N LYS A 497 -0.37 24.83 16.38
CA LYS A 497 -1.65 25.23 15.77
C LYS A 497 -1.59 25.08 14.27
N SER A 498 -2.67 24.55 13.72
CA SER A 498 -2.83 24.38 12.28
C SER A 498 -4.06 25.12 11.80
N LEU A 499 -3.93 25.75 10.63
CA LEU A 499 -5.01 26.33 9.86
C LEU A 499 -5.28 25.39 8.69
N VAL A 500 -6.53 24.98 8.51
CA VAL A 500 -6.98 24.13 7.40
C VAL A 500 -7.94 24.95 6.55
N ILE A 501 -7.56 25.18 5.30
CA ILE A 501 -8.35 25.88 4.29
C ILE A 501 -8.86 24.84 3.31
N THR A 502 -10.17 24.72 3.18
CA THR A 502 -10.82 23.81 2.22
C THR A 502 -11.51 24.64 1.13
N LEU A 503 -11.00 24.53 -0.08
CA LEU A 503 -11.56 25.13 -1.29
C LEU A 503 -12.54 24.14 -1.92
N SER A 504 -13.84 24.48 -1.90
CA SER A 504 -14.87 23.63 -2.50
C SER A 504 -14.98 23.89 -4.01
N GLY A 505 -15.07 22.84 -4.82
CA GLY A 505 -15.30 22.95 -6.26
C GLY A 505 -14.53 21.92 -7.08
N LYS A 506 -14.75 21.92 -8.40
CA LYS A 506 -14.15 20.95 -9.33
C LYS A 506 -12.85 21.40 -9.97
N LYS A 507 -12.38 22.61 -9.65
CA LYS A 507 -11.13 23.16 -10.17
C LYS A 507 -10.02 22.86 -9.17
N GLY A 508 -8.84 22.46 -9.64
CA GLY A 508 -7.65 22.46 -8.78
C GLY A 508 -7.21 23.87 -8.38
N LEU A 509 -5.99 23.97 -7.88
CA LEU A 509 -5.30 25.21 -7.52
C LEU A 509 -3.93 25.16 -8.21
N THR A 510 -3.55 26.20 -8.93
CA THR A 510 -2.21 26.23 -9.52
C THR A 510 -1.16 26.60 -8.45
N PRO A 511 0.11 26.21 -8.61
CA PRO A 511 1.17 26.58 -7.67
C PRO A 511 1.26 28.10 -7.43
N GLU A 512 1.01 28.92 -8.45
CA GLU A 512 1.05 30.38 -8.37
C GLU A 512 -0.08 30.92 -7.50
N GLN A 513 -1.30 30.41 -7.67
CA GLN A 513 -2.45 30.79 -6.83
C GLN A 513 -2.21 30.39 -5.37
N GLN A 514 -1.58 29.25 -5.11
CA GLN A 514 -1.24 28.85 -3.75
C GLN A 514 -0.21 29.80 -3.12
N LYS A 515 0.81 30.20 -3.88
CA LYS A 515 1.83 31.16 -3.43
C LYS A 515 1.21 32.53 -3.13
N GLU A 516 0.25 32.96 -3.93
CA GLU A 516 -0.54 34.17 -3.70
C GLU A 516 -1.38 34.09 -2.42
N ILE A 517 -2.04 32.95 -2.16
CA ILE A 517 -2.78 32.69 -0.93
C ILE A 517 -1.85 32.79 0.29
N LEU A 518 -0.71 32.10 0.26
CA LEU A 518 0.26 32.10 1.36
C LEU A 518 0.80 33.51 1.65
N ASN A 519 1.13 34.26 0.60
CA ASN A 519 1.61 35.63 0.73
C ASN A 519 0.54 36.55 1.32
N THR A 520 -0.70 36.45 0.86
CA THR A 520 -1.82 37.26 1.36
C THR A 520 -2.07 37.00 2.84
N ILE A 521 -2.13 35.72 3.24
CA ILE A 521 -2.33 35.32 4.64
C ILE A 521 -1.22 35.87 5.55
N ASN A 522 0.04 35.83 5.08
CA ASN A 522 1.20 36.32 5.83
C ASN A 522 1.32 37.86 5.84
N GLN A 523 0.85 38.57 4.82
CA GLN A 523 0.82 40.04 4.81
C GLN A 523 -0.28 40.60 5.71
N GLY A 524 -1.43 39.92 5.79
CA GLY A 524 -2.57 40.30 6.62
C GLY A 524 -2.44 39.96 8.11
N ASN A 525 -1.50 39.10 8.49
CA ASN A 525 -1.37 38.59 9.86
C ASN A 525 0.05 38.73 10.43
N LYS A 526 0.16 38.98 11.74
CA LYS A 526 1.45 38.99 12.45
C LYS A 526 2.05 37.59 12.67
N ASN A 527 1.28 36.54 12.40
CA ASN A 527 1.69 35.16 12.59
C ASN A 527 2.34 34.68 11.29
N GLN A 528 3.53 34.10 11.37
CA GLN A 528 4.14 33.42 10.22
C GLN A 528 3.43 32.09 10.00
N PHE A 529 2.75 31.97 8.87
CA PHE A 529 2.14 30.74 8.38
C PHE A 529 3.11 30.03 7.45
N GLU A 530 3.33 28.76 7.72
CA GLU A 530 4.19 27.87 6.92
C GLU A 530 3.35 26.71 6.36
N THR A 531 3.51 26.41 5.07
CA THR A 531 2.81 25.28 4.44
C THR A 531 3.26 23.97 5.07
N SER A 532 2.31 23.23 5.63
CA SER A 532 2.58 21.90 6.21
C SER A 532 2.11 20.78 5.30
N GLU A 533 0.98 20.96 4.62
CA GLU A 533 0.41 19.98 3.71
C GLU A 533 -0.46 20.69 2.68
N THR A 534 -0.30 20.34 1.41
CA THR A 534 -1.26 20.67 0.34
C THR A 534 -1.80 19.37 -0.24
N SER A 535 -3.09 19.36 -0.54
CA SER A 535 -3.73 18.31 -1.33
C SER A 535 -4.72 18.96 -2.28
N ALA A 536 -4.29 19.18 -3.51
CA ALA A 536 -5.13 19.63 -4.60
C ALA A 536 -5.46 18.43 -5.46
N VAL A 537 -6.74 18.05 -5.59
CA VAL A 537 -7.14 16.90 -6.40
C VAL A 537 -8.31 17.25 -7.31
N GLU A 538 -8.16 16.93 -8.59
CA GLU A 538 -9.25 17.07 -9.55
C GLU A 538 -10.23 15.88 -9.51
N PRO A 539 -11.55 16.14 -9.64
CA PRO A 539 -12.57 15.08 -9.49
C PRO A 539 -12.44 13.91 -10.49
N TYR A 540 -11.85 14.13 -11.67
CA TYR A 540 -11.67 13.06 -12.66
C TYR A 540 -10.71 11.97 -12.17
N ILE A 541 -9.62 12.36 -11.50
CA ILE A 541 -8.61 11.43 -10.99
C ILE A 541 -9.22 10.58 -9.87
N GLY A 542 -9.98 11.17 -8.95
CA GLY A 542 -10.71 10.39 -7.95
C GLY A 542 -11.78 9.48 -8.54
N ALA A 543 -12.51 9.91 -9.58
CA ALA A 543 -13.49 9.05 -10.24
C ALA A 543 -12.84 7.78 -10.83
N LYS A 544 -11.64 7.92 -11.41
CA LYS A 544 -10.82 6.79 -11.88
C LYS A 544 -10.41 5.87 -10.73
N ALA A 545 -9.91 6.43 -9.63
CA ALA A 545 -9.52 5.67 -8.44
C ALA A 545 -10.70 4.87 -7.85
N LEU A 546 -11.89 5.49 -7.76
CA LEU A 546 -13.11 4.83 -7.29
C LEU A 546 -13.52 3.66 -8.18
N LYS A 547 -13.45 3.84 -9.51
CA LYS A 547 -13.77 2.78 -10.48
C LYS A 547 -12.82 1.59 -10.33
N ASN A 548 -11.51 1.83 -10.27
CA ASN A 548 -10.51 0.77 -10.10
C ASN A 548 -10.73 0.00 -8.79
N SER A 549 -11.03 0.74 -7.73
CA SER A 549 -11.32 0.19 -6.41
C SER A 549 -12.57 -0.70 -6.38
N ALA A 550 -13.66 -0.26 -7.04
CA ALA A 550 -14.86 -1.06 -7.18
C ALA A 550 -14.61 -2.36 -7.96
N ILE A 551 -13.82 -2.28 -9.04
CA ILE A 551 -13.40 -3.46 -9.82
C ILE A 551 -12.59 -4.43 -8.94
N ALA A 552 -11.65 -3.94 -8.14
CA ALA A 552 -10.82 -4.75 -7.25
C ALA A 552 -11.67 -5.53 -6.23
N ILE A 553 -12.67 -4.89 -5.62
CA ILE A 553 -13.58 -5.51 -4.65
C ILE A 553 -14.40 -6.62 -5.32
N VAL A 554 -14.99 -6.34 -6.49
CA VAL A 554 -15.80 -7.32 -7.24
C VAL A 554 -14.96 -8.53 -7.67
N LEU A 555 -13.75 -8.29 -8.18
CA LEU A 555 -12.83 -9.36 -8.57
C LEU A 555 -12.40 -10.19 -7.36
N SER A 556 -12.18 -9.58 -6.20
CA SER A 556 -11.84 -10.29 -4.97
C SER A 556 -12.97 -11.20 -4.50
N PHE A 557 -14.22 -10.73 -4.56
CA PHE A 557 -15.39 -11.56 -4.27
C PHE A 557 -15.55 -12.72 -5.26
N LEU A 558 -15.40 -12.46 -6.55
CA LEU A 558 -15.47 -13.50 -7.57
C LEU A 558 -14.39 -14.56 -7.34
N PHE A 559 -13.16 -14.14 -7.09
CA PHE A 559 -12.06 -15.03 -6.76
C PHE A 559 -12.38 -15.89 -5.54
N ILE A 560 -12.88 -15.32 -4.44
CA ILE A 560 -13.23 -16.06 -3.23
C ILE A 560 -14.32 -17.09 -3.48
N VAL A 561 -15.37 -16.74 -4.23
CA VAL A 561 -16.43 -17.70 -4.60
C VAL A 561 -15.84 -18.86 -5.39
N VAL A 562 -15.01 -18.57 -6.40
CA VAL A 562 -14.39 -19.60 -7.25
C VAL A 562 -13.47 -20.48 -6.41
N TYR A 563 -12.60 -19.88 -5.59
CA TYR A 563 -11.67 -20.59 -4.73
C TYR A 563 -12.40 -21.52 -3.75
N ILE A 564 -13.37 -21.00 -2.99
CA ILE A 564 -14.13 -21.80 -2.01
C ILE A 564 -14.97 -22.87 -2.70
N ARG A 565 -15.55 -22.57 -3.88
CA ARG A 565 -16.31 -23.56 -4.66
C ARG A 565 -15.44 -24.76 -5.04
N LEU A 566 -14.24 -24.51 -5.54
CA LEU A 566 -13.30 -25.58 -5.93
C LEU A 566 -12.80 -26.33 -4.70
N ARG A 567 -12.41 -25.58 -3.66
CA ARG A 567 -11.81 -26.12 -2.44
C ARG A 567 -12.77 -26.95 -1.58
N PHE A 568 -14.01 -26.49 -1.44
CA PHE A 568 -15.04 -27.07 -0.57
C PHE A 568 -16.21 -27.69 -1.37
N SER A 569 -15.92 -28.26 -2.54
CA SER A 569 -16.91 -28.98 -3.37
C SER A 569 -17.70 -30.04 -2.58
N ALA A 570 -17.05 -30.71 -1.61
CA ALA A 570 -17.67 -31.68 -0.70
C ALA A 570 -18.68 -31.09 0.31
N LEU A 571 -18.71 -29.76 0.51
CA LEU A 571 -19.68 -29.04 1.35
C LEU A 571 -20.79 -28.35 0.54
N GLY A 572 -20.99 -28.75 -0.71
CA GLY A 572 -21.94 -28.09 -1.60
C GLY A 572 -21.34 -26.90 -2.35
N GLY A 573 -20.00 -26.70 -2.28
CA GLY A 573 -19.17 -25.82 -3.11
C GLY A 573 -19.69 -24.39 -3.24
N LEU A 574 -20.64 -24.19 -4.15
CA LEU A 574 -21.30 -22.91 -4.40
C LEU A 574 -22.04 -22.38 -3.16
N ALA A 575 -22.69 -23.24 -2.37
CA ALA A 575 -23.36 -22.82 -1.13
C ALA A 575 -22.35 -22.23 -0.12
N SER A 576 -21.22 -22.90 0.08
CA SER A 576 -20.14 -22.43 0.94
C SER A 576 -19.52 -21.12 0.43
N GLY A 577 -19.28 -21.02 -0.89
CA GLY A 577 -18.74 -19.78 -1.48
C GLY A 577 -19.66 -18.58 -1.32
N VAL A 578 -20.96 -18.74 -1.61
CA VAL A 578 -21.94 -17.65 -1.51
C VAL A 578 -22.18 -17.24 -0.06
N THR A 579 -22.30 -18.19 0.86
CA THR A 579 -22.53 -17.88 2.27
C THR A 579 -21.33 -17.22 2.94
N ALA A 580 -20.11 -17.56 2.53
CA ALA A 580 -18.90 -16.85 2.92
C ALA A 580 -18.92 -15.39 2.40
N VAL A 581 -19.26 -15.17 1.12
CA VAL A 581 -19.36 -13.80 0.59
C VAL A 581 -20.46 -12.98 1.26
N ILE A 582 -21.59 -13.57 1.64
CA ILE A 582 -22.63 -12.86 2.40
C ILE A 582 -22.09 -12.38 3.76
N ALA A 583 -21.28 -13.21 4.44
CA ALA A 583 -20.61 -12.80 5.67
C ALA A 583 -19.59 -11.66 5.43
N LEU A 584 -18.84 -11.72 4.32
CA LEU A 584 -17.92 -10.63 3.94
C LEU A 584 -18.66 -9.33 3.61
N VAL A 585 -19.78 -9.39 2.89
CA VAL A 585 -20.60 -8.22 2.59
C VAL A 585 -21.11 -7.58 3.88
N HIS A 586 -21.53 -8.37 4.87
CA HIS A 586 -21.87 -7.87 6.19
C HIS A 586 -20.69 -7.08 6.80
N ASP A 587 -19.48 -7.63 6.79
CA ASP A 587 -18.31 -6.96 7.37
C ASP A 587 -17.95 -5.65 6.67
N ILE A 588 -18.03 -5.61 5.34
CA ILE A 588 -17.78 -4.39 4.55
C ILE A 588 -18.84 -3.33 4.83
N LEU A 589 -20.10 -3.72 5.03
CA LEU A 589 -21.14 -2.77 5.43
C LEU A 589 -20.85 -2.19 6.81
N ILE A 590 -20.32 -2.97 7.76
CA ILE A 590 -19.89 -2.45 9.05
C ILE A 590 -18.79 -1.41 8.88
N VAL A 591 -17.78 -1.71 8.06
CA VAL A 591 -16.72 -0.75 7.72
C VAL A 591 -17.34 0.53 7.15
N LEU A 592 -18.23 0.42 6.15
CA LEU A 592 -18.91 1.56 5.53
C LEU A 592 -19.69 2.40 6.56
N PHE A 593 -20.37 1.77 7.51
CA PHE A 593 -21.09 2.50 8.56
C PHE A 593 -20.15 3.23 9.51
N ILE A 594 -18.95 2.72 9.79
CA ILE A 594 -17.96 3.45 10.57
C ILE A 594 -17.52 4.72 9.82
N PHE A 595 -17.31 4.64 8.50
CA PHE A 595 -17.06 5.84 7.69
C PHE A 595 -18.21 6.86 7.81
N GLY A 596 -19.46 6.40 7.69
CA GLY A 596 -20.64 7.25 7.81
C GLY A 596 -20.85 7.85 9.21
N ILE A 597 -20.74 7.04 10.27
CA ILE A 597 -20.99 7.43 11.67
C ILE A 597 -19.97 8.47 12.13
N PHE A 598 -18.68 8.23 11.86
CA PHE A 598 -17.60 9.11 12.28
C PHE A 598 -17.30 10.23 11.27
N ARG A 599 -18.10 10.35 10.20
CA ARG A 599 -17.91 11.32 9.10
C ARG A 599 -16.49 11.26 8.50
N ILE A 600 -15.89 10.08 8.51
CA ILE A 600 -14.58 9.85 7.89
C ILE A 600 -14.80 9.94 6.37
N PRO A 601 -13.99 10.74 5.65
CA PRO A 601 -14.04 10.80 4.21
C PRO A 601 -13.82 9.40 3.60
N VAL A 602 -14.76 8.92 2.80
CA VAL A 602 -14.53 7.72 2.00
C VAL A 602 -13.48 8.08 0.97
N ASN A 603 -12.32 7.42 1.04
CA ASN A 603 -11.16 7.62 0.17
C ASN A 603 -10.52 6.28 -0.27
N ASP A 604 -9.27 6.30 -0.72
CA ASP A 604 -8.47 5.12 -1.04
C ASP A 604 -8.26 4.20 0.19
N ALA A 605 -8.14 4.76 1.39
CA ALA A 605 -8.07 4.00 2.63
C ALA A 605 -9.30 3.10 2.84
N PHE A 606 -10.51 3.52 2.45
CA PHE A 606 -11.71 2.65 2.50
C PHE A 606 -11.51 1.36 1.69
N VAL A 607 -10.85 1.47 0.54
CA VAL A 607 -10.63 0.36 -0.40
C VAL A 607 -9.58 -0.58 0.15
N ALA A 608 -8.47 -0.04 0.65
CA ALA A 608 -7.43 -0.81 1.32
C ALA A 608 -7.98 -1.56 2.54
N VAL A 609 -8.76 -0.89 3.39
CA VAL A 609 -9.44 -1.52 4.53
C VAL A 609 -10.38 -2.63 4.04
N THR A 610 -11.24 -2.33 3.07
CA THR A 610 -12.21 -3.29 2.53
C THR A 610 -11.51 -4.56 2.01
N LEU A 611 -10.48 -4.42 1.18
CA LEU A 611 -9.73 -5.55 0.64
C LEU A 611 -8.98 -6.31 1.75
N THR A 612 -8.44 -5.61 2.74
CA THR A 612 -7.81 -6.24 3.91
C THR A 612 -8.82 -7.09 4.69
N ILE A 613 -10.02 -6.57 4.95
CA ILE A 613 -11.08 -7.31 5.64
C ILE A 613 -11.54 -8.51 4.82
N ILE A 614 -11.64 -8.38 3.49
CA ILE A 614 -11.95 -9.50 2.61
C ILE A 614 -10.92 -10.63 2.77
N GLY A 615 -9.63 -10.28 2.71
CA GLY A 615 -8.53 -11.25 2.84
C GLY A 615 -8.39 -11.86 4.23
N TYR A 616 -8.74 -11.11 5.28
CA TYR A 616 -8.64 -11.54 6.67
C TYR A 616 -9.87 -12.33 7.15
N SER A 617 -11.08 -11.78 6.99
CA SER A 617 -12.34 -12.37 7.50
C SER A 617 -12.61 -13.74 6.86
N ILE A 618 -12.21 -13.92 5.59
CA ILE A 618 -12.37 -15.20 4.91
C ILE A 618 -11.55 -16.34 5.51
N ASN A 619 -10.41 -16.03 6.15
CA ASN A 619 -9.52 -17.03 6.73
C ASN A 619 -10.26 -17.83 7.81
N ASP A 620 -10.90 -17.17 8.77
CA ASP A 620 -11.65 -17.85 9.84
C ASP A 620 -12.83 -18.68 9.29
N THR A 621 -13.52 -18.18 8.27
CA THR A 621 -14.60 -18.91 7.59
C THR A 621 -14.08 -20.18 6.89
N ILE A 622 -12.94 -20.09 6.18
CA ILE A 622 -12.28 -21.25 5.54
C ILE A 622 -11.94 -22.31 6.58
N VAL A 623 -11.40 -21.90 7.73
CA VAL A 623 -11.00 -22.89 8.72
C VAL A 623 -12.21 -23.49 9.46
N LEU A 624 -13.30 -22.74 9.65
CA LEU A 624 -14.57 -23.32 10.09
C LEU A 624 -15.10 -24.35 9.08
N TYR A 625 -15.09 -24.04 7.79
CA TYR A 625 -15.53 -24.95 6.74
C TYR A 625 -14.65 -26.19 6.64
N ASP A 626 -13.33 -26.07 6.79
CA ASP A 626 -12.43 -27.21 6.85
C ASP A 626 -12.77 -28.14 8.03
N ARG A 627 -13.12 -27.56 9.18
CA ARG A 627 -13.57 -28.34 10.35
C ARG A 627 -14.90 -29.05 10.11
N ILE A 628 -15.87 -28.36 9.51
CA ILE A 628 -17.18 -28.94 9.14
C ILE A 628 -16.97 -30.11 8.16
N ARG A 629 -16.08 -29.94 7.18
CA ARG A 629 -15.72 -30.99 6.22
C ARG A 629 -15.07 -32.20 6.91
N GLU A 630 -14.11 -31.97 7.82
CA GLU A 630 -13.44 -33.05 8.57
C GLU A 630 -14.44 -33.89 9.37
N HIS A 631 -15.39 -33.25 10.05
CA HIS A 631 -16.44 -33.96 10.79
C HIS A 631 -17.46 -34.63 9.90
N ARG A 632 -17.82 -34.00 8.76
CA ARG A 632 -18.77 -34.60 7.80
C ARG A 632 -18.24 -35.93 7.25
N SER A 633 -16.93 -36.02 6.99
CA SER A 633 -16.29 -37.26 6.55
C SER A 633 -16.32 -38.38 7.60
N ASN A 634 -16.44 -38.03 8.89
CA ASN A 634 -16.42 -38.97 10.01
C ASN A 634 -17.80 -39.14 10.69
N MET A 635 -18.87 -38.66 10.05
CA MET A 635 -20.21 -38.62 10.67
C MET A 635 -20.81 -40.01 10.88
N LYS A 636 -21.40 -40.21 12.06
CA LYS A 636 -22.37 -41.28 12.31
C LYS A 636 -23.71 -40.89 11.67
N LYS A 637 -24.42 -41.83 11.02
CA LYS A 637 -25.67 -41.62 10.24
C LYS A 637 -26.82 -40.83 10.93
N LYS A 638 -26.73 -40.49 12.22
CA LYS A 638 -27.82 -39.88 13.01
C LYS A 638 -27.65 -38.39 13.36
N SER A 639 -26.49 -37.77 13.09
CA SER A 639 -26.25 -36.36 13.49
C SER A 639 -26.82 -35.36 12.49
N THR A 640 -27.36 -34.24 12.98
CA THR A 640 -27.92 -33.17 12.12
C THR A 640 -26.84 -32.24 11.58
N LEU A 641 -27.11 -31.52 10.48
CA LEU A 641 -26.19 -30.49 9.96
C LEU A 641 -25.97 -29.36 10.97
N ALA A 642 -26.97 -29.02 11.78
CA ALA A 642 -26.86 -28.02 12.84
C ALA A 642 -25.89 -28.47 13.94
N GLU A 643 -26.01 -29.71 14.43
CA GLU A 643 -25.09 -30.29 15.42
C GLU A 643 -23.65 -30.34 14.89
N LEU A 644 -23.47 -30.67 13.61
CA LEU A 644 -22.16 -30.71 12.96
C LEU A 644 -21.48 -29.34 13.00
N VAL A 645 -22.22 -28.27 12.67
CA VAL A 645 -21.71 -26.90 12.72
C VAL A 645 -21.46 -26.47 14.15
N ASP A 646 -22.34 -26.78 15.11
CA ASP A 646 -22.16 -26.45 16.52
C ASP A 646 -20.89 -27.06 17.12
N ILE A 647 -20.64 -28.34 16.83
CA ILE A 647 -19.40 -29.03 17.23
C ILE A 647 -18.20 -28.34 16.58
N SER A 648 -18.25 -28.12 15.26
CA SER A 648 -17.14 -27.54 14.51
C SER A 648 -16.79 -26.13 15.00
N THR A 649 -17.80 -25.26 15.14
CA THR A 649 -17.65 -23.90 15.65
C THR A 649 -17.12 -23.90 17.08
N THR A 650 -17.64 -24.75 17.96
CA THR A 650 -17.16 -24.80 19.37
C THR A 650 -15.68 -25.19 19.45
N GLU A 651 -15.22 -26.10 18.59
CA GLU A 651 -13.84 -26.57 18.59
C GLU A 651 -12.85 -25.54 18.01
N THR A 652 -13.28 -24.76 17.02
CA THR A 652 -12.48 -23.70 16.38
C THR A 652 -12.58 -22.35 17.09
N LEU A 653 -13.62 -22.11 17.89
CA LEU A 653 -13.92 -20.83 18.53
C LEU A 653 -12.72 -20.18 19.22
N GLN A 654 -12.00 -20.95 20.04
CA GLN A 654 -10.85 -20.42 20.77
C GLN A 654 -9.75 -19.93 19.84
N ARG A 655 -9.52 -20.67 18.76
CA ARG A 655 -8.49 -20.37 17.80
C ARG A 655 -8.86 -19.08 17.07
N SER A 656 -10.07 -19.00 16.51
CA SER A 656 -10.57 -17.82 15.81
C SER A 656 -10.53 -16.56 16.70
N ILE A 657 -10.96 -16.67 17.97
CA ILE A 657 -10.84 -15.56 18.92
C ILE A 657 -9.38 -15.17 19.14
N ASN A 658 -8.47 -16.12 19.30
CA ASN A 658 -7.07 -15.83 19.59
C ASN A 658 -6.34 -15.22 18.38
N THR A 659 -6.64 -15.70 17.17
CA THR A 659 -6.15 -15.12 15.91
C THR A 659 -6.69 -13.72 15.73
N ALA A 660 -8.00 -13.51 15.93
CA ALA A 660 -8.60 -12.18 15.88
C ALA A 660 -8.02 -11.25 16.91
N PHE A 661 -7.82 -11.71 18.14
CA PHE A 661 -7.23 -10.92 19.20
C PHE A 661 -5.85 -10.35 18.80
N THR A 662 -4.96 -11.14 18.21
CA THR A 662 -3.62 -10.65 17.81
C THR A 662 -3.67 -9.58 16.72
N VAL A 663 -4.55 -9.73 15.73
CA VAL A 663 -4.66 -8.79 14.61
C VAL A 663 -5.43 -7.53 15.03
N VAL A 664 -6.51 -7.68 15.81
CA VAL A 664 -7.27 -6.58 16.43
C VAL A 664 -6.37 -5.78 17.38
N LEU A 665 -5.49 -6.45 18.14
CA LEU A 665 -4.54 -5.78 19.01
C LEU A 665 -3.57 -4.90 18.22
N CYS A 666 -3.02 -5.38 17.11
CA CYS A 666 -2.20 -4.54 16.21
C CYS A 666 -2.98 -3.31 15.72
N ALA A 667 -4.17 -3.52 15.15
CA ALA A 667 -5.00 -2.44 14.63
C ALA A 667 -5.38 -1.43 15.72
N PHE A 668 -5.67 -1.91 16.94
CA PHE A 668 -5.97 -1.07 18.09
C PHE A 668 -4.77 -0.23 18.51
N ILE A 669 -3.56 -0.79 18.53
CA ILE A 669 -2.35 -0.04 18.89
C ILE A 669 -2.04 1.02 17.83
N ILE A 670 -2.16 0.68 16.55
CA ILE A 670 -2.03 1.65 15.45
C ILE A 670 -3.05 2.78 15.61
N PHE A 671 -4.31 2.46 15.94
CA PHE A 671 -5.35 3.44 16.19
C PHE A 671 -5.06 4.34 17.40
N VAL A 672 -4.65 3.77 18.53
CA VAL A 672 -4.33 4.55 19.72
C VAL A 672 -3.16 5.48 19.46
N VAL A 673 -2.09 4.98 18.83
CA VAL A 673 -0.93 5.79 18.50
C VAL A 673 -1.29 6.87 17.48
N SER A 674 -2.06 6.56 16.44
CA SER A 674 -2.45 7.56 15.44
C SER A 674 -3.32 8.67 16.03
N VAL A 675 -4.21 8.35 16.97
CA VAL A 675 -5.00 9.35 17.72
C VAL A 675 -4.11 10.21 18.61
N VAL A 676 -3.18 9.60 19.36
CA VAL A 676 -2.26 10.31 20.26
C VAL A 676 -1.34 11.27 19.50
N TYR A 677 -0.84 10.85 18.34
CA TYR A 677 0.05 11.64 17.49
C TYR A 677 -0.70 12.48 16.44
N ARG A 678 -2.05 12.49 16.48
CA ARG A 678 -2.95 13.22 15.55
C ARG A 678 -2.66 12.98 14.07
N MET A 679 -2.38 11.74 13.71
CA MET A 679 -2.18 11.30 12.34
C MET A 679 -3.53 10.96 11.71
N GLU A 680 -4.20 11.97 11.14
CA GLU A 680 -5.58 11.87 10.64
C GLU A 680 -5.71 10.77 9.57
N SER A 681 -4.79 10.72 8.60
CA SER A 681 -4.75 9.68 7.56
C SER A 681 -4.73 8.26 8.14
N ILE A 682 -3.89 8.00 9.15
CA ILE A 682 -3.80 6.68 9.79
C ILE A 682 -4.99 6.41 10.73
N THR A 683 -5.56 7.44 11.35
CA THR A 683 -6.76 7.29 12.18
C THR A 683 -7.95 6.87 11.32
N ASN A 684 -8.12 7.54 10.18
CA ASN A 684 -9.16 7.28 9.19
C ASN A 684 -9.02 5.89 8.54
N PHE A 685 -7.80 5.35 8.48
CA PHE A 685 -7.54 3.97 8.06
C PHE A 685 -7.77 2.93 9.16
N SER A 686 -7.21 3.17 10.36
CA SER A 686 -7.11 2.16 11.43
C SER A 686 -8.42 1.92 12.18
N LEU A 687 -9.26 2.95 12.39
CA LEU A 687 -10.54 2.78 13.07
C LEU A 687 -11.53 1.90 12.29
N PRO A 688 -11.79 2.15 10.98
CA PRO A 688 -12.63 1.26 10.20
C PRO A 688 -12.04 -0.14 10.06
N LEU A 689 -10.71 -0.27 9.94
CA LEU A 689 -10.03 -1.56 9.94
C LEU A 689 -10.29 -2.34 11.23
N LEU A 690 -10.14 -1.69 12.39
CA LEU A 690 -10.39 -2.29 13.69
C LEU A 690 -11.82 -2.84 13.80
N ALA A 691 -12.81 -2.04 13.41
CA ALA A 691 -14.22 -2.45 13.41
C ALA A 691 -14.48 -3.61 12.45
N GLY A 692 -13.90 -3.56 11.24
CA GLY A 692 -14.00 -4.62 10.26
C GLY A 692 -13.38 -5.94 10.72
N LEU A 693 -12.23 -5.91 11.42
CA LEU A 693 -11.57 -7.10 11.96
C LEU A 693 -12.42 -7.75 13.08
N ILE A 694 -13.03 -6.93 13.95
CA ILE A 694 -13.95 -7.40 14.99
C ILE A 694 -15.22 -7.99 14.35
N SER A 695 -15.79 -7.31 13.35
CA SER A 695 -16.94 -7.81 12.60
C SER A 695 -16.62 -9.13 11.92
N GLY A 696 -15.45 -9.27 11.28
CA GLY A 696 -15.06 -10.49 10.57
C GLY A 696 -14.94 -11.72 11.48
N CYS A 697 -14.42 -11.52 12.69
CA CYS A 697 -14.44 -12.58 13.71
C CYS A 697 -15.89 -12.97 14.07
N TYR A 698 -16.75 -11.99 14.30
CA TYR A 698 -18.16 -12.23 14.61
C TYR A 698 -18.91 -12.91 13.47
N SER A 699 -18.77 -12.43 12.23
CA SER A 699 -19.49 -12.94 11.06
C SER A 699 -19.06 -14.37 10.71
N SER A 700 -17.77 -14.69 10.81
CA SER A 700 -17.26 -16.04 10.58
C SER A 700 -17.81 -17.06 11.58
N ILE A 701 -17.93 -16.68 12.87
CA ILE A 701 -18.39 -17.57 13.94
C ILE A 701 -19.93 -17.67 13.96
N CYS A 702 -20.62 -16.53 13.86
CA CYS A 702 -22.04 -16.40 14.17
C CYS A 702 -22.94 -16.35 12.92
N ILE A 703 -22.41 -16.02 11.74
CA ILE A 703 -23.18 -15.87 10.51
C ILE A 703 -22.85 -16.98 9.52
N ALA A 704 -21.59 -17.13 9.11
CA ALA A 704 -21.20 -17.99 7.98
C ALA A 704 -21.64 -19.47 8.14
N GLY A 705 -21.35 -20.07 9.30
CA GLY A 705 -21.74 -21.45 9.62
C GLY A 705 -23.26 -21.65 9.66
N PRO A 706 -24.00 -20.90 10.51
CA PRO A 706 -25.46 -20.99 10.58
C PRO A 706 -26.19 -20.68 9.27
N LEU A 707 -25.67 -19.75 8.45
CA LEU A 707 -26.21 -19.41 7.15
C LEU A 707 -26.03 -20.56 6.15
N TRP A 708 -24.87 -21.22 6.17
CA TRP A 708 -24.63 -22.42 5.37
C TRP A 708 -25.58 -23.57 5.75
N VAL A 709 -25.81 -23.81 7.06
CA VAL A 709 -26.79 -24.81 7.52
C VAL A 709 -28.18 -24.48 7.01
N TRP A 710 -28.62 -23.22 7.15
CA TRP A 710 -29.92 -22.79 6.68
C TRP A 710 -30.10 -23.00 5.18
N TRP A 711 -29.07 -22.69 4.37
CA TRP A 711 -29.08 -22.89 2.92
C TRP A 711 -29.17 -24.38 2.54
N GLU A 712 -28.32 -25.23 3.12
CA GLU A 712 -28.27 -26.66 2.82
C GLU A 712 -29.56 -27.39 3.26
N GLU A 713 -30.09 -27.09 4.44
CA GLU A 713 -31.37 -27.64 4.89
C GLU A 713 -32.53 -27.23 3.97
N HIS A 714 -32.50 -25.99 3.44
CA HIS A 714 -33.50 -25.53 2.49
C HIS A 714 -33.37 -26.23 1.13
N ARG A 715 -32.14 -26.41 0.65
CA ARG A 715 -31.86 -27.16 -0.60
C ARG A 715 -32.32 -28.61 -0.50
N GLU A 716 -32.01 -29.30 0.59
CA GLU A 716 -32.46 -30.67 0.83
C GLU A 716 -34.00 -30.77 0.86
N LYS A 717 -34.69 -29.80 1.48
CA LYS A 717 -36.16 -29.75 1.48
C LYS A 717 -36.73 -29.58 0.08
N ILE A 718 -36.17 -28.69 -0.74
CA ILE A 718 -36.59 -28.51 -2.13
C ILE A 718 -36.34 -29.78 -2.94
N GLN A 719 -35.18 -30.42 -2.78
CA GLN A 719 -34.83 -31.63 -3.53
C GLN A 719 -35.72 -32.82 -3.14
N LYS A 720 -36.04 -32.99 -1.85
CA LYS A 720 -37.00 -33.99 -1.36
C LYS A 720 -38.43 -33.74 -1.89
N ARG A 721 -38.84 -32.47 -1.99
CA ARG A 721 -40.12 -32.10 -2.62
C ARG A 721 -40.16 -32.43 -4.11
N LYS A 722 -39.05 -32.18 -4.84
CA LYS A 722 -38.92 -32.50 -6.28
C LYS A 722 -38.85 -34.00 -6.58
N THR A 723 -38.29 -34.80 -5.66
CA THR A 723 -38.09 -36.25 -5.85
C THR A 723 -39.20 -37.11 -5.23
N GLY A 724 -40.23 -36.51 -4.63
CA GLY A 724 -41.39 -37.24 -4.09
C GLY A 724 -41.13 -38.06 -2.81
N GLN A 725 -39.92 -38.04 -2.24
CA GLN A 725 -39.63 -38.73 -0.98
C GLN A 725 -40.25 -37.98 0.21
N LYS A 726 -41.45 -38.38 0.63
CA LYS A 726 -42.05 -37.95 1.91
C LYS A 726 -41.26 -38.52 3.09
N ARG A 727 -41.09 -37.71 4.15
CA ARG A 727 -40.51 -38.11 5.44
C ARG A 727 -41.18 -39.40 5.94
N LYS A 728 -40.40 -40.46 6.15
CA LYS A 728 -40.71 -41.47 7.15
C LYS A 728 -40.13 -41.00 8.48
#